data_AF-A0A521ZDR3-F1
#
_entry.id   AF-A0A521ZDR3-F1
#
_cell.length_a   1.000
_cell.length_b   1.000
_cell.length_c   1.000
_cell.angle_alpha   90.00
_cell.angle_beta   90.00
_cell.angle_gamma   90.00
#
_symmetry.space_group_name_H-M   'P 1'
#
loop_
_entity.id
_entity.type
_entity.pdbx_description
1 polymer ?
#
loop_
_entity_poly.entity_id
_entity_poly.type
_entity_poly.pdbx_seq_one_letter_code
_entity_poly.pdbx_strand_id
1 'polypeptide(L)'
;MSKRRLFVTTALPYANGKFHIGHIMEYIQADIWVRFQRMQGNEVHFVGADDAHGAPIMIAAEKAGKTPQQFVADIAAGRKQYLDGFHIQFDNWHSTDSEENTVLSQAIYRTLRDDAKLIYTKTVEQFYDPVKNMFLPDRYIKGECPKCGAQDQYGDNCEVCGAVYSPTDLKNPFSTLTGATPVLKETESYFFKLSDPKCADFLRQWMDDGHLQAEVANKAKEWLESDGDLRDWEISRDAPYFGIPIPDAPNKYFYVWLDAPVGYLASLKNHFDKGQAKAQTAQSFEEFINDPAVEQIHFIGKDIISFHTLFWPAMLKFSGRKTPAQVNVHGFITVSGEKMSKSRGTGIDPLKYLSIGMNPEWLRYYIAAKLNAKVEDVDFNPDDFMARVNSDLVGKYVNIASRAAGFLHKHFDGRIADLTLGQHWQGSNPAQPYYDIVIQEFRQASPKIIESYNKREFGTTIRLAMKLADQVNEFWDRAKPWELSKSFEKPLHPSDPQWLHRVCSVVIEWFRLLTLHLQPILPKLAEEAEIFLRLPNAQNFSDITNVLAPGHQIGQYKHLMTRVDAKVLDTLFDIESSKPTAPSPQPSPADAGEGVKSGTAGLPSPAASAGGRGAGGEGKRRSPPDQLIKLARELRKNQTDAENLIWSLLRDQSLGAKFRRQHPLEIESSRFVLDFFCDEHALAVELDGGQHADDALKDRERDRLLAMQGVRVLRFWNHEVLQETEAVMETVWRAVQPRKVRPSPPAPLPLADAAGEGSVLPGGEALASMIAIDDFAKVDLRIAKIVNAEHVEGSDKLLRLTLDVGEGKTRNVFSGIKSAYKPEDLVGKFTVMIANLAPRKMKFGISEGMVLAASHADEKNNPGIYLLEPHTGVQPGMRIR
;
A
#
# COMPACT_ATOMS: atom_id res chain seq x y z
N MET A 1 13.79 -1.78 28.87
CA MET A 1 13.30 -0.38 28.83
C MET A 1 12.27 -0.22 29.92
N SER A 2 12.15 0.97 30.53
CA SER A 2 11.02 1.26 31.42
C SER A 2 9.72 1.17 30.64
N LYS A 3 8.66 0.61 31.25
CA LYS A 3 7.33 0.56 30.64
C LYS A 3 6.82 1.99 30.44
N ARG A 4 6.32 2.28 29.25
CA ARG A 4 5.71 3.57 28.91
C ARG A 4 4.28 3.63 29.44
N ARG A 5 3.80 4.84 29.70
CA ARG A 5 2.43 5.12 30.11
C ARG A 5 1.82 6.04 29.07
N LEU A 6 0.84 5.55 28.34
CA LEU A 6 0.37 6.18 27.09
C LEU A 6 -1.10 6.55 27.21
N PHE A 7 -1.41 7.81 26.90
CA PHE A 7 -2.76 8.29 26.64
C PHE A 7 -2.88 8.52 25.12
N VAL A 8 -3.62 7.65 24.44
CA VAL A 8 -3.71 7.62 22.98
C VAL A 8 -5.11 8.02 22.54
N THR A 9 -5.23 8.83 21.50
CA THR A 9 -6.50 9.18 20.88
C THR A 9 -6.43 9.15 19.36
N THR A 10 -7.61 9.07 18.74
CA THR A 10 -7.84 9.41 17.33
C THR A 10 -8.62 10.72 17.25
N ALA A 11 -8.78 11.31 16.07
CA ALA A 11 -9.65 12.46 15.90
C ALA A 11 -11.09 12.12 16.29
N LEU A 12 -11.80 13.09 16.87
CA LEU A 12 -13.20 12.93 17.25
C LEU A 12 -14.08 13.09 15.99
N PRO A 13 -14.77 12.04 15.54
CA PRO A 13 -15.63 12.14 14.37
C PRO A 13 -16.85 13.01 14.68
N TYR A 14 -17.18 13.88 13.72
CA TYR A 14 -18.31 14.78 13.85
C TYR A 14 -19.65 14.01 13.83
N ALA A 15 -20.52 14.29 14.80
CA ALA A 15 -21.78 13.59 15.02
C ALA A 15 -22.92 14.10 14.12
N ASN A 16 -22.61 14.41 12.85
CA ASN A 16 -23.62 14.74 11.83
C ASN A 16 -23.87 13.59 10.83
N GLY A 17 -23.13 12.49 10.93
CA GLY A 17 -23.19 11.41 9.97
C GLY A 17 -22.50 10.11 10.40
N LYS A 18 -22.66 9.11 9.53
CA LYS A 18 -22.04 7.79 9.61
C LYS A 18 -20.53 7.87 9.38
N PHE A 19 -19.77 6.91 9.94
CA PHE A 19 -18.37 6.76 9.57
C PHE A 19 -18.23 6.37 8.11
N HIS A 20 -17.26 6.98 7.45
CA HIS A 20 -16.72 6.54 6.16
C HIS A 20 -15.37 5.83 6.34
N ILE A 21 -14.89 5.17 5.29
CA ILE A 21 -13.65 4.38 5.32
C ILE A 21 -12.40 5.16 5.76
N GLY A 22 -12.33 6.46 5.48
CA GLY A 22 -11.25 7.33 6.01
C GLY A 22 -11.14 7.34 7.53
N HIS A 23 -12.27 7.34 8.26
CA HIS A 23 -12.24 7.23 9.74
C HIS A 23 -11.72 5.85 10.15
N ILE A 24 -12.18 4.79 9.48
CA ILE A 24 -11.77 3.42 9.76
C ILE A 24 -10.26 3.26 9.52
N MET A 25 -9.69 3.91 8.51
CA MET A 25 -8.24 3.91 8.27
C MET A 25 -7.46 4.53 9.44
N GLU A 26 -7.86 5.71 9.91
CA GLU A 26 -7.25 6.37 11.09
C GLU A 26 -7.31 5.45 12.31
N TYR A 27 -8.47 4.85 12.55
CA TYR A 27 -8.69 3.97 13.70
C TYR A 27 -7.89 2.68 13.61
N ILE A 28 -7.79 2.07 12.42
CA ILE A 28 -6.93 0.90 12.19
C ILE A 28 -5.47 1.25 12.46
N GLN A 29 -4.99 2.41 11.99
CA GLN A 29 -3.60 2.83 12.22
C GLN A 29 -3.30 2.96 13.72
N ALA A 30 -4.17 3.64 14.47
CA ALA A 30 -4.03 3.83 15.91
C ALA A 30 -4.15 2.49 16.66
N ASP A 31 -5.14 1.67 16.32
CA ASP A 31 -5.40 0.37 16.96
C ASP A 31 -4.24 -0.62 16.77
N ILE A 32 -3.63 -0.67 15.57
CA ILE A 32 -2.41 -1.47 15.32
C ILE A 32 -1.28 -1.03 16.26
N TRP A 33 -1.05 0.28 16.36
CA TRP A 33 0.01 0.82 17.21
C TRP A 33 -0.26 0.54 18.69
N VAL A 34 -1.50 0.73 19.15
CA VAL A 34 -1.94 0.47 20.52
C VAL A 34 -1.79 -1.00 20.89
N ARG A 35 -2.22 -1.93 20.01
CA ARG A 35 -2.04 -3.38 20.21
C ARG A 35 -0.56 -3.74 20.33
N PHE A 36 0.27 -3.18 19.46
CA PHE A 36 1.72 -3.32 19.56
C PHE A 36 2.27 -2.82 20.91
N GLN A 37 1.90 -1.62 21.36
CA GLN A 37 2.37 -1.07 22.63
C GLN A 37 1.93 -1.92 23.82
N ARG A 38 0.70 -2.42 23.82
CA ARG A 38 0.20 -3.36 24.84
C ARG A 38 1.00 -4.67 24.85
N MET A 39 1.33 -5.22 23.68
CA MET A 39 2.18 -6.42 23.55
C MET A 39 3.64 -6.19 23.96
N GLN A 40 4.10 -4.94 24.08
CA GLN A 40 5.38 -4.56 24.70
C GLN A 40 5.27 -4.43 26.24
N GLY A 41 4.08 -4.61 26.79
CA GLY A 41 3.79 -4.49 28.22
C GLY A 41 3.65 -3.05 28.73
N ASN A 42 3.45 -2.08 27.84
CA ASN A 42 3.19 -0.68 28.20
C ASN A 42 1.75 -0.50 28.72
N GLU A 43 1.56 0.48 29.60
CA GLU A 43 0.23 0.90 30.05
C GLU A 43 -0.37 1.83 28.97
N VAL A 44 -1.56 1.52 28.46
CA VAL A 44 -2.15 2.24 27.31
C VAL A 44 -3.64 2.46 27.52
N HIS A 45 -4.02 3.73 27.69
CA HIS A 45 -5.40 4.19 27.71
C HIS A 45 -5.74 4.77 26.33
N PHE A 46 -6.43 3.99 25.50
CA PHE A 46 -6.82 4.38 24.14
C PHE A 46 -8.29 4.81 24.12
N VAL A 47 -8.58 6.09 23.91
CA VAL A 47 -9.95 6.62 24.01
C VAL A 47 -10.35 7.44 22.78
N GLY A 48 -11.65 7.47 22.52
CA GLY A 48 -12.28 8.29 21.50
C GLY A 48 -13.57 8.93 22.03
N ALA A 49 -14.22 9.72 21.20
CA ALA A 49 -15.52 10.33 21.49
C ALA A 49 -16.16 10.86 20.20
N ASP A 50 -17.47 11.00 20.17
CA ASP A 50 -18.14 11.77 19.12
C ASP A 50 -18.03 13.28 19.40
N ASP A 51 -17.67 14.06 18.37
CA ASP A 51 -17.76 15.52 18.39
C ASP A 51 -19.20 15.94 18.09
N ALA A 52 -19.91 16.34 19.15
CA ALA A 52 -21.36 16.47 19.19
C ALA A 52 -21.88 17.92 19.12
N HIS A 53 -21.03 18.94 19.06
CA HIS A 53 -21.48 20.33 19.10
C HIS A 53 -21.42 21.03 17.75
N GLY A 54 -22.20 22.10 17.60
CA GLY A 54 -22.13 23.01 16.47
C GLY A 54 -23.36 23.10 15.57
N ALA A 55 -23.39 24.16 14.77
CA ALA A 55 -24.50 24.48 13.87
C ALA A 55 -24.84 23.37 12.86
N PRO A 56 -23.87 22.66 12.23
CA PRO A 56 -24.21 21.59 11.31
C PRO A 56 -24.98 20.43 11.96
N ILE A 57 -24.76 20.14 13.25
CA ILE A 57 -25.53 19.14 13.99
C ILE A 57 -26.95 19.64 14.24
N MET A 58 -27.12 20.89 14.65
CA MET A 58 -28.46 21.47 14.84
C MET A 58 -29.31 21.38 13.58
N ILE A 59 -28.70 21.69 12.43
CA ILE A 59 -29.38 21.65 11.13
C ILE A 59 -29.69 20.22 10.71
N ALA A 60 -28.76 19.29 10.91
CA ALA A 60 -29.00 17.88 10.63
C ALA A 60 -30.12 17.30 11.52
N ALA A 61 -30.15 17.68 12.80
CA ALA A 61 -31.20 17.31 13.75
C ALA A 61 -32.56 17.90 13.35
N GLU A 62 -32.61 19.19 12.99
CA GLU A 62 -33.84 19.84 12.50
C GLU A 62 -34.37 19.15 11.24
N LYS A 63 -33.49 18.87 10.27
CA LYS A 63 -33.86 18.14 9.04
C LYS A 63 -34.38 16.72 9.34
N ALA A 64 -33.89 16.10 10.40
CA ALA A 64 -34.35 14.80 10.87
C ALA A 64 -35.59 14.87 11.77
N GLY A 65 -36.09 16.06 12.10
CA GLY A 65 -37.21 16.26 13.02
C GLY A 65 -36.90 15.86 14.47
N LYS A 66 -35.65 15.99 14.90
CA LYS A 66 -35.15 15.59 16.24
C LYS A 66 -34.51 16.76 16.97
N THR A 67 -34.41 16.67 18.30
CA THR A 67 -33.51 17.57 19.04
C THR A 67 -32.05 17.23 18.73
N PRO A 68 -31.12 18.19 18.85
CA PRO A 68 -29.69 17.90 18.66
C PRO A 68 -29.19 16.76 19.55
N GLN A 69 -29.61 16.71 20.82
CA GLN A 69 -29.24 15.65 21.77
C GLN A 69 -29.76 14.27 21.32
N GLN A 70 -31.03 14.18 20.89
CA GLN A 70 -31.57 12.92 20.36
C GLN A 70 -30.83 12.48 19.10
N PHE A 71 -30.53 13.42 18.22
CA PHE A 71 -29.85 13.14 16.96
C PHE A 71 -28.42 12.60 17.16
N VAL A 72 -27.62 13.23 18.02
CA VAL A 72 -26.26 12.75 18.31
C VAL A 72 -26.28 11.44 19.10
N ALA A 73 -27.25 11.23 20.00
CA ALA A 73 -27.42 9.96 20.72
C ALA A 73 -27.74 8.80 19.78
N ASP A 74 -28.60 9.02 18.77
CA ASP A 74 -28.92 8.00 17.76
C ASP A 74 -27.71 7.64 16.90
N ILE A 75 -26.86 8.63 16.57
CA ILE A 75 -25.60 8.39 15.85
C ILE A 75 -24.61 7.61 16.72
N ALA A 76 -24.45 8.01 17.98
CA ALA A 76 -23.59 7.36 18.95
C ALA A 76 -23.96 5.88 19.13
N ALA A 77 -25.26 5.56 19.21
CA ALA A 77 -25.77 4.20 19.32
C ALA A 77 -25.36 3.30 18.14
N GLY A 78 -25.12 3.89 16.95
CA GLY A 78 -24.67 3.18 15.76
C GLY A 78 -23.17 2.89 15.70
N ARG A 79 -22.33 3.54 16.51
CA ARG A 79 -20.85 3.45 16.39
C ARG A 79 -20.30 2.05 16.61
N LYS A 80 -20.88 1.30 17.55
CA LYS A 80 -20.44 -0.05 17.91
C LYS A 80 -20.35 -1.01 16.71
N GLN A 81 -21.26 -0.88 15.74
CA GLN A 81 -21.25 -1.72 14.53
C GLN A 81 -19.98 -1.52 13.70
N TYR A 82 -19.47 -0.30 13.62
CA TYR A 82 -18.24 0.02 12.93
C TYR A 82 -17.02 -0.43 13.72
N LEU A 83 -16.95 -0.04 15.00
CA LEU A 83 -15.77 -0.27 15.83
C LEU A 83 -15.52 -1.76 16.04
N ASP A 84 -16.53 -2.51 16.50
CA ASP A 84 -16.41 -3.96 16.70
C ASP A 84 -16.24 -4.69 15.37
N GLY A 85 -16.96 -4.21 14.34
CA GLY A 85 -16.94 -4.77 13.00
C GLY A 85 -15.54 -4.75 12.39
N PHE A 86 -14.73 -3.72 12.64
CA PHE A 86 -13.33 -3.63 12.19
C PHE A 86 -12.29 -3.97 13.27
N HIS A 87 -12.74 -4.56 14.37
CA HIS A 87 -11.91 -4.99 15.50
C HIS A 87 -11.10 -3.84 16.13
N ILE A 88 -11.66 -2.64 16.13
CA ILE A 88 -11.10 -1.45 16.78
C ILE A 88 -11.45 -1.50 18.26
N GLN A 89 -10.44 -1.44 19.13
CA GLN A 89 -10.63 -1.62 20.56
C GLN A 89 -10.21 -0.37 21.34
N PHE A 90 -11.10 0.62 21.39
CA PHE A 90 -11.01 1.71 22.37
C PHE A 90 -11.33 1.19 23.77
N ASP A 91 -10.62 1.72 24.77
CA ASP A 91 -10.90 1.50 26.19
C ASP A 91 -12.11 2.33 26.66
N ASN A 92 -12.35 3.48 26.01
CA ASN A 92 -13.54 4.28 26.21
C ASN A 92 -13.94 5.03 24.93
N TRP A 93 -15.25 5.11 24.69
CA TRP A 93 -15.85 5.97 23.67
C TRP A 93 -16.88 6.87 24.35
N HIS A 94 -16.69 8.19 24.25
CA HIS A 94 -17.52 9.18 24.96
C HIS A 94 -18.14 10.21 24.00
N SER A 95 -18.51 11.39 24.49
CA SER A 95 -19.02 12.50 23.68
C SER A 95 -18.52 13.85 24.21
N THR A 96 -18.34 14.82 23.31
CA THR A 96 -18.08 16.22 23.70
C THR A 96 -19.30 16.87 24.36
N ASP A 97 -20.52 16.37 24.12
CA ASP A 97 -21.74 16.74 24.84
C ASP A 97 -21.84 15.96 26.16
N SER A 98 -20.92 16.26 27.08
CA SER A 98 -20.83 15.60 28.39
C SER A 98 -20.53 16.59 29.52
N GLU A 99 -20.86 16.19 30.74
CA GLU A 99 -20.58 16.98 31.94
C GLU A 99 -19.07 17.15 32.14
N GLU A 100 -18.28 16.09 31.94
CA GLU A 100 -16.82 16.15 32.08
C GLU A 100 -16.22 17.17 31.10
N ASN A 101 -16.68 17.17 29.83
CA ASN A 101 -16.19 18.12 28.83
C ASN A 101 -16.63 19.56 29.11
N THR A 102 -17.86 19.74 29.61
CA THR A 102 -18.37 21.04 30.05
C THR A 102 -17.49 21.63 31.15
N VAL A 103 -17.23 20.85 32.20
CA VAL A 103 -16.42 21.29 33.35
C VAL A 103 -14.99 21.59 32.91
N LEU A 104 -14.36 20.71 32.13
CA LEU A 104 -12.98 20.88 31.67
C LEU A 104 -12.84 22.07 30.72
N SER A 105 -13.74 22.24 29.76
CA SER A 105 -13.69 23.35 28.79
C SER A 105 -13.86 24.69 29.48
N GLN A 106 -14.82 24.80 30.41
CA GLN A 106 -14.99 26.02 31.22
C GLN A 106 -13.80 26.29 32.12
N ALA A 107 -13.17 25.26 32.70
CA ALA A 107 -11.97 25.42 33.51
C ALA A 107 -10.78 25.92 32.68
N ILE A 108 -10.53 25.32 31.51
CA ILE A 108 -9.50 25.76 30.57
C ILE A 108 -9.74 27.22 30.17
N TYR A 109 -10.97 27.56 29.78
CA TYR A 109 -11.33 28.93 29.42
C TYR A 109 -11.06 29.93 30.56
N ARG A 110 -11.48 29.62 31.79
CA ARG A 110 -11.24 30.50 32.95
C ARG A 110 -9.74 30.71 33.19
N THR A 111 -8.93 29.66 33.15
CA THR A 111 -7.46 29.81 33.29
C THR A 111 -6.87 30.64 32.15
N LEU A 112 -7.30 30.44 30.90
CA LEU A 112 -6.83 31.23 29.76
C LEU A 112 -7.23 32.71 29.89
N ARG A 113 -8.45 33.01 30.38
CA ARG A 113 -8.97 34.37 30.57
C ARG A 113 -8.33 35.07 31.77
N ASP A 114 -8.36 34.41 32.92
CA ASP A 114 -8.11 35.02 34.22
C ASP A 114 -6.63 34.95 34.60
N ASP A 115 -5.96 33.84 34.35
CA ASP A 115 -4.56 33.65 34.75
C ASP A 115 -3.61 34.00 33.60
N ALA A 116 -3.84 33.41 32.43
CA ALA A 116 -2.95 33.61 31.27
C ALA A 116 -3.20 34.92 30.52
N LYS A 117 -4.33 35.60 30.75
CA LYS A 117 -4.72 36.84 30.05
C LYS A 117 -4.68 36.71 28.51
N LEU A 118 -5.11 35.56 28.01
CA LEU A 118 -5.13 35.22 26.58
C LEU A 118 -6.54 35.25 25.96
N ILE A 119 -7.55 35.67 26.72
CA ILE A 119 -8.92 35.86 26.19
C ILE A 119 -9.25 37.35 26.20
N TYR A 120 -9.79 37.86 25.09
CA TYR A 120 -10.35 39.21 24.99
C TYR A 120 -11.67 39.20 24.22
N THR A 121 -12.44 40.28 24.33
CA THR A 121 -13.68 40.47 23.55
C THR A 121 -13.53 41.58 22.53
N LYS A 122 -14.25 41.45 21.41
CA LYS A 122 -14.34 42.46 20.36
C LYS A 122 -15.74 42.41 19.75
N THR A 123 -16.35 43.57 19.53
CA THR A 123 -17.57 43.66 18.73
C THR A 123 -17.24 43.44 17.26
N VAL A 124 -17.93 42.49 16.63
CA VAL A 124 -17.81 42.16 15.22
C VAL A 124 -19.17 42.29 14.54
N GLU A 125 -19.18 42.65 13.27
CA GLU A 125 -20.37 42.57 12.43
C GLU A 125 -20.42 41.20 11.76
N GLN A 126 -21.53 40.49 11.95
CA GLN A 126 -21.78 39.20 11.32
C GLN A 126 -23.14 39.21 10.64
N PHE A 127 -23.26 38.39 9.59
CA PHE A 127 -24.54 38.19 8.94
C PHE A 127 -25.53 37.44 9.84
N TYR A 128 -26.76 37.91 9.85
CA TYR A 128 -27.86 37.40 10.64
C TYR A 128 -29.04 37.04 9.73
N ASP A 129 -29.58 35.84 9.89
CA ASP A 129 -30.80 35.41 9.21
C ASP A 129 -32.02 35.93 9.99
N PRO A 130 -32.80 36.89 9.44
CA PRO A 130 -33.94 37.46 10.14
C PRO A 130 -35.14 36.52 10.25
N VAL A 131 -35.16 35.42 9.48
CA VAL A 131 -36.25 34.43 9.51
C VAL A 131 -35.95 33.34 10.55
N LYS A 132 -34.73 32.80 10.55
CA LYS A 132 -34.29 31.82 11.56
C LYS A 132 -33.89 32.45 12.89
N ASN A 133 -33.75 33.77 12.93
CA ASN A 133 -33.31 34.53 14.10
C ASN A 133 -31.95 34.05 14.66
N MET A 134 -30.97 33.84 13.78
CA MET A 134 -29.63 33.38 14.16
C MET A 134 -28.53 34.05 13.34
N PHE A 135 -27.35 34.19 13.93
CA PHE A 135 -26.14 34.53 13.18
C PHE A 135 -25.75 33.37 12.25
N LEU A 136 -25.23 33.71 11.08
CA LEU A 136 -24.87 32.76 10.03
C LEU A 136 -23.35 32.57 9.98
N PRO A 137 -22.85 31.37 10.31
CA PRO A 137 -21.50 30.97 9.94
C PRO A 137 -21.28 31.03 8.43
N ASP A 138 -20.04 31.26 7.99
CA ASP A 138 -19.63 31.49 6.59
C ASP A 138 -20.22 30.49 5.60
N ARG A 139 -20.22 29.20 5.94
CA ARG A 139 -20.76 28.13 5.08
C ARG A 139 -22.28 28.16 4.91
N TYR A 140 -22.98 28.93 5.72
CA TYR A 140 -24.42 29.12 5.59
C TYR A 140 -24.80 30.38 4.83
N ILE A 141 -23.80 31.11 4.34
CA ILE A 141 -23.97 32.28 3.50
C ILE A 141 -23.53 31.90 2.10
N LYS A 142 -24.41 32.14 1.14
CA LYS A 142 -24.06 32.06 -0.28
C LYS A 142 -24.35 33.38 -0.97
N GLY A 143 -23.66 33.64 -2.06
CA GLY A 143 -23.90 34.82 -2.88
C GLY A 143 -23.07 34.77 -4.16
N GLU A 144 -22.90 35.94 -4.76
CA GLU A 144 -22.05 36.09 -5.94
C GLU A 144 -20.64 36.50 -5.54
N CYS A 145 -19.65 35.88 -6.18
CA CYS A 145 -18.24 36.18 -5.95
C CYS A 145 -17.96 37.67 -6.20
N PRO A 146 -17.36 38.40 -5.24
CA PRO A 146 -17.03 39.80 -5.43
C PRO A 146 -16.03 40.03 -6.57
N LYS A 147 -15.20 39.03 -6.88
CA LYS A 147 -14.12 39.08 -7.89
C LYS A 147 -14.60 38.70 -9.29
N CYS A 148 -15.15 37.50 -9.48
CA CYS A 148 -15.49 36.98 -10.81
C CYS A 148 -17.00 36.98 -11.14
N GLY A 149 -17.87 37.31 -10.17
CA GLY A 149 -19.33 37.31 -10.37
C GLY A 149 -19.96 35.91 -10.45
N ALA A 150 -19.19 34.84 -10.21
CA ALA A 150 -19.73 33.49 -10.11
C ALA A 150 -20.84 33.43 -9.03
N GLN A 151 -21.96 32.81 -9.38
CA GLN A 151 -23.14 32.67 -8.52
C GLN A 151 -22.96 31.52 -7.52
N ASP A 152 -23.77 31.47 -6.45
CA ASP A 152 -23.85 30.37 -5.47
C ASP A 152 -22.55 30.01 -4.72
N GLN A 153 -21.67 31.00 -4.53
CA GLN A 153 -20.39 30.84 -3.84
C GLN A 153 -20.55 30.99 -2.33
N TYR A 154 -19.80 30.22 -1.55
CA TYR A 154 -19.82 30.29 -0.10
C TYR A 154 -19.12 31.56 0.43
N GLY A 155 -19.38 31.89 1.70
CA GLY A 155 -18.92 33.13 2.35
C GLY A 155 -17.41 33.33 2.38
N ASP A 156 -16.62 32.26 2.42
CA ASP A 156 -15.19 32.30 2.67
C ASP A 156 -14.33 32.16 1.40
N ASN A 157 -14.87 31.60 0.32
CA ASN A 157 -14.14 31.39 -0.92
C ASN A 157 -15.04 31.26 -2.16
N CYS A 158 -14.42 31.43 -3.33
CA CYS A 158 -15.03 31.13 -4.62
C CYS A 158 -14.42 29.85 -5.22
N GLU A 159 -15.27 28.86 -5.48
CA GLU A 159 -14.91 27.58 -6.13
C GLU A 159 -14.61 27.73 -7.63
N VAL A 160 -14.95 28.88 -8.24
CA VAL A 160 -14.71 29.14 -9.67
C VAL A 160 -13.37 29.83 -9.91
N CYS A 161 -13.07 30.92 -9.21
CA CYS A 161 -11.84 31.69 -9.43
C CYS A 161 -10.80 31.54 -8.30
N GLY A 162 -11.10 30.74 -7.27
CA GLY A 162 -10.19 30.49 -6.14
C GLY A 162 -9.99 31.68 -5.19
N ALA A 163 -10.74 32.77 -5.36
CA ALA A 163 -10.60 33.95 -4.50
C ALA A 163 -11.09 33.65 -3.08
N VAL A 164 -10.36 34.15 -2.08
CA VAL A 164 -10.74 34.14 -0.66
C VAL A 164 -11.18 35.55 -0.27
N TYR A 165 -12.26 35.66 0.50
CA TYR A 165 -12.86 36.95 0.90
C TYR A 165 -13.63 36.81 2.21
N SER A 166 -14.01 37.94 2.81
CA SER A 166 -14.94 37.94 3.94
C SER A 166 -16.35 37.59 3.44
N PRO A 167 -17.18 36.88 4.23
CA PRO A 167 -18.58 36.67 3.88
C PRO A 167 -19.30 37.97 3.53
N THR A 168 -18.97 39.06 4.25
CA THR A 168 -19.51 40.42 4.03
C THR A 168 -19.18 41.01 2.66
N ASP A 169 -18.20 40.46 1.94
CA ASP A 169 -17.83 40.90 0.60
C ASP A 169 -18.71 40.25 -0.48
N LEU A 170 -19.47 39.20 -0.17
CA LEU A 170 -20.38 38.57 -1.14
C LEU A 170 -21.42 39.56 -1.64
N LYS A 171 -21.62 39.60 -2.95
CA LYS A 171 -22.72 40.36 -3.57
C LYS A 171 -24.00 39.51 -3.51
N ASN A 172 -25.14 40.16 -3.31
CA ASN A 172 -26.45 39.50 -3.21
C ASN A 172 -26.43 38.28 -2.27
N PRO A 173 -25.97 38.41 -1.02
CA PRO A 173 -25.88 37.27 -0.13
C PRO A 173 -27.29 36.77 0.23
N PHE A 174 -27.41 35.46 0.44
CA PHE A 174 -28.59 34.79 0.93
C PHE A 174 -28.22 33.68 1.92
N SER A 175 -29.10 33.45 2.88
CA SER A 175 -29.01 32.35 3.83
C SER A 175 -29.28 31.02 3.14
N THR A 176 -28.38 30.06 3.25
CA THR A 176 -28.62 28.68 2.78
C THR A 176 -29.67 27.94 3.61
N LEU A 177 -30.04 28.47 4.79
CA LEU A 177 -31.02 27.86 5.69
C LEU A 177 -32.46 28.22 5.32
N THR A 178 -32.68 29.45 4.84
CA THR A 178 -34.03 30.00 4.59
C THR A 178 -34.22 30.62 3.21
N GLY A 179 -33.13 30.90 2.50
CA GLY A 179 -33.14 31.72 1.29
C GLY A 179 -33.28 33.22 1.55
N ALA A 180 -33.42 33.68 2.81
CA ALA A 180 -33.56 35.09 3.11
C ALA A 180 -32.25 35.86 2.89
N THR A 181 -32.34 37.13 2.49
CA THR A 181 -31.20 38.05 2.49
C THR A 181 -30.75 38.31 3.93
N PRO A 182 -29.52 37.96 4.32
CA PRO A 182 -29.03 38.19 5.66
C PRO A 182 -28.76 39.67 5.89
N VAL A 183 -28.91 40.12 7.13
CA VAL A 183 -28.63 41.50 7.57
C VAL A 183 -27.38 41.51 8.45
N LEU A 184 -26.57 42.56 8.37
CA LEU A 184 -25.45 42.72 9.30
C LEU A 184 -25.99 43.09 10.69
N LYS A 185 -25.49 42.42 11.71
CA LYS A 185 -25.72 42.76 13.11
C LYS A 185 -24.40 42.71 13.87
N GLU A 186 -24.26 43.64 14.81
CA GLU A 186 -23.16 43.64 15.75
C GLU A 186 -23.37 42.54 16.81
N THR A 187 -22.28 41.87 17.16
CA THR A 187 -22.23 40.91 18.26
C THR A 187 -20.87 40.96 18.95
N GLU A 188 -20.86 40.82 20.27
CA GLU A 188 -19.61 40.71 21.03
C GLU A 188 -19.05 39.29 20.89
N SER A 189 -17.86 39.13 20.31
CA SER A 189 -17.19 37.84 20.16
C SER A 189 -15.96 37.74 21.06
N TYR A 190 -15.69 36.52 21.54
CA TYR A 190 -14.55 36.18 22.39
C TYR A 190 -13.46 35.57 21.52
N PHE A 191 -12.22 36.01 21.76
CA PHE A 191 -11.06 35.59 20.99
C PHE A 191 -10.00 34.98 21.91
N PHE A 192 -9.41 33.87 21.48
CA PHE A 192 -8.15 33.38 22.01
C PHE A 192 -7.00 34.07 21.30
N LYS A 193 -6.16 34.76 22.07
CA LYS A 193 -5.06 35.58 21.60
C LYS A 193 -3.85 34.72 21.19
N LEU A 194 -4.03 33.87 20.19
CA LEU A 194 -2.97 33.01 19.67
C LEU A 194 -1.80 33.83 19.10
N SER A 195 -2.06 35.06 18.64
CA SER A 195 -1.04 36.02 18.19
C SER A 195 -0.07 36.47 19.27
N ASP A 196 -0.38 36.23 20.55
CA ASP A 196 0.45 36.71 21.66
C ASP A 196 1.88 36.13 21.56
N PRO A 197 2.95 36.94 21.71
CA PRO A 197 4.32 36.48 21.49
C PRO A 197 4.70 35.23 22.28
N LYS A 198 4.19 35.09 23.52
CA LYS A 198 4.47 33.89 24.33
C LYS A 198 3.89 32.61 23.72
N CYS A 199 2.76 32.70 23.01
CA CYS A 199 2.18 31.58 22.29
C CYS A 199 3.04 31.21 21.09
N ALA A 200 3.44 32.21 20.30
CA ALA A 200 4.31 32.01 19.14
C ALA A 200 5.66 31.38 19.55
N ASP A 201 6.30 31.93 20.59
CA ASP A 201 7.59 31.43 21.11
C ASP A 201 7.48 29.99 21.62
N PHE A 202 6.43 29.70 22.40
CA PHE A 202 6.16 28.34 22.87
C PHE A 202 5.95 27.36 21.71
N LEU A 203 5.15 27.74 20.71
CA LEU A 203 4.84 26.87 19.58
C LEU A 203 6.07 26.62 18.70
N ARG A 204 6.91 27.64 18.46
CA ARG A 204 8.20 27.48 17.76
C ARG A 204 9.06 26.43 18.47
N GLN A 205 9.25 26.57 19.78
CA GLN A 205 10.02 25.61 20.57
C GLN A 205 9.39 24.21 20.54
N TRP A 206 8.08 24.11 20.78
CA TRP A 206 7.37 22.83 20.80
C TRP A 206 7.49 22.09 19.46
N MET A 207 7.47 22.80 18.33
CA MET A 207 7.68 22.18 17.01
C MET A 207 9.11 21.67 16.78
N ASP A 208 10.11 22.24 17.46
CA ASP A 208 11.52 21.83 17.37
C ASP A 208 11.86 20.64 18.28
N ASP A 209 11.05 20.37 19.30
CA ASP A 209 11.27 19.31 20.30
C ASP A 209 10.96 17.88 19.78
N GLY A 210 10.69 17.71 18.48
CA GLY A 210 10.52 16.40 17.85
C GLY A 210 9.14 15.74 18.06
N HIS A 211 8.12 16.53 18.39
CA HIS A 211 6.75 16.05 18.59
C HIS A 211 6.01 15.68 17.29
N LEU A 212 6.52 16.12 16.13
CA LEU A 212 5.85 16.08 14.83
C LEU A 212 6.67 15.34 13.78
N GLN A 213 6.00 14.81 12.75
CA GLN A 213 6.67 14.40 11.50
C GLN A 213 7.28 15.64 10.81
N ALA A 214 8.37 15.45 10.07
CA ALA A 214 9.12 16.56 9.47
C ALA A 214 8.25 17.42 8.55
N GLU A 215 7.41 16.79 7.72
CA GLU A 215 6.50 17.48 6.81
C GLU A 215 5.44 18.31 7.56
N VAL A 216 4.99 17.80 8.71
CA VAL A 216 3.99 18.46 9.57
C VAL A 216 4.63 19.65 10.30
N ALA A 217 5.84 19.49 10.82
CA ALA A 217 6.59 20.55 11.48
C ALA A 217 6.87 21.70 10.50
N ASN A 218 7.33 21.38 9.28
CA ASN A 218 7.56 22.38 8.24
C ASN A 218 6.27 23.15 7.91
N LYS A 219 5.16 22.43 7.72
CA LYS A 219 3.87 23.08 7.43
C LYS A 219 3.37 23.95 8.57
N ALA A 220 3.54 23.50 9.81
CA ALA A 220 3.13 24.27 10.98
C ALA A 220 3.99 25.53 11.18
N LYS A 221 5.29 25.46 10.86
CA LYS A 221 6.20 26.61 10.87
C LYS A 221 5.86 27.65 9.80
N GLU A 222 5.48 27.22 8.59
CA GLU A 222 4.98 28.15 7.56
C GLU A 222 3.84 29.03 8.10
N TRP A 223 2.89 28.45 8.85
CA TRP A 223 1.79 29.21 9.45
C TRP A 223 2.23 30.15 10.59
N LEU A 224 3.39 29.91 11.21
CA LEU A 224 4.00 30.79 12.21
C LEU A 224 4.85 31.91 11.59
N GLU A 225 5.31 31.74 10.35
CA GLU A 225 6.32 32.60 9.70
C GLU A 225 5.81 33.39 8.50
N SER A 226 4.70 32.99 7.88
CA SER A 226 4.11 33.72 6.77
C SER A 226 3.78 35.18 7.14
N ASP A 227 3.91 36.10 6.18
CA ASP A 227 3.75 37.58 6.30
C ASP A 227 2.41 38.08 6.92
N GLY A 228 1.51 37.18 7.30
CA GLY A 228 0.39 37.47 8.18
C GLY A 228 0.65 36.85 9.54
N ASP A 229 0.91 37.68 10.56
CA ASP A 229 0.98 37.30 11.97
C ASP A 229 -0.06 36.21 12.32
N LEU A 230 0.32 35.26 13.20
CA LEU A 230 -0.60 34.31 13.82
C LEU A 230 -1.90 35.03 14.18
N ARG A 231 -3.03 34.57 13.64
CA ARG A 231 -4.31 35.26 13.88
C ARG A 231 -4.94 34.79 15.18
N ASP A 232 -5.52 35.75 15.90
CA ASP A 232 -6.39 35.46 17.03
C ASP A 232 -7.63 34.73 16.55
N TRP A 233 -8.13 33.86 17.41
CA TRP A 233 -9.11 32.87 17.01
C TRP A 233 -10.42 33.05 17.77
N GLU A 234 -11.50 33.21 17.02
CA GLU A 234 -12.82 33.41 17.60
C GLU A 234 -13.34 32.11 18.22
N ILE A 235 -13.45 32.12 19.55
CA ILE A 235 -13.82 30.97 20.37
C ILE A 235 -15.30 30.95 20.79
N SER A 236 -16.10 31.94 20.36
CA SER A 236 -17.51 32.05 20.73
C SER A 236 -18.45 31.90 19.55
N ARG A 237 -19.67 31.42 19.80
CA ARG A 237 -20.82 31.46 18.90
C ARG A 237 -22.05 31.96 19.65
N ASP A 238 -22.92 32.66 18.95
CA ASP A 238 -24.17 33.19 19.48
C ASP A 238 -25.28 32.15 19.56
N ALA A 239 -26.17 32.32 20.53
CA ALA A 239 -27.44 31.59 20.57
C ALA A 239 -28.30 31.89 19.32
N PRO A 240 -29.10 30.92 18.83
CA PRO A 240 -29.16 29.53 19.28
C PRO A 240 -27.94 28.72 18.83
N TYR A 241 -27.34 27.96 19.75
CA TYR A 241 -26.22 27.07 19.46
C TYR A 241 -26.30 25.81 20.33
N PHE A 242 -26.04 24.64 19.74
CA PHE A 242 -25.88 23.40 20.48
C PHE A 242 -24.41 23.25 20.85
N GLY A 243 -24.08 23.57 22.10
CA GLY A 243 -22.71 23.61 22.60
C GLY A 243 -22.64 23.92 24.09
N ILE A 244 -21.42 24.11 24.58
CA ILE A 244 -21.14 24.46 25.98
C ILE A 244 -21.29 25.98 26.17
N PRO A 245 -22.08 26.46 27.14
CA PRO A 245 -22.19 27.89 27.43
C PRO A 245 -20.89 28.45 28.01
N ILE A 246 -20.52 29.66 27.56
CA ILE A 246 -19.37 30.39 28.08
C ILE A 246 -19.72 30.94 29.47
N PRO A 247 -18.88 30.69 30.50
CA PRO A 247 -19.10 31.25 31.83
C PRO A 247 -19.15 32.77 31.81
N ASP A 248 -20.09 33.35 32.56
CA ASP A 248 -20.25 34.80 32.72
C ASP A 248 -20.62 35.56 31.42
N ALA A 249 -21.02 34.84 30.36
CA ALA A 249 -21.37 35.39 29.05
C ALA A 249 -22.73 34.85 28.57
N PRO A 250 -23.86 35.47 28.99
CA PRO A 250 -25.20 35.02 28.62
C PRO A 250 -25.39 34.94 27.11
N ASN A 251 -26.04 33.86 26.63
CA ASN A 251 -26.30 33.58 25.21
C ASN A 251 -25.06 33.37 24.33
N LYS A 252 -23.87 33.17 24.94
CA LYS A 252 -22.64 32.82 24.24
C LYS A 252 -22.25 31.38 24.53
N TYR A 253 -21.83 30.68 23.48
CA TYR A 253 -21.39 29.29 23.53
C TYR A 253 -19.97 29.18 23.02
N PHE A 254 -19.21 28.21 23.50
CA PHE A 254 -17.93 27.89 22.89
C PHE A 254 -18.14 27.44 21.44
N TYR A 255 -17.28 27.93 20.57
CA TYR A 255 -17.15 27.37 19.24
C TYR A 255 -16.61 25.94 19.37
N VAL A 256 -17.21 24.99 18.64
CA VAL A 256 -16.91 23.55 18.74
C VAL A 256 -15.42 23.21 18.76
N TRP A 257 -14.60 23.92 17.99
CA TRP A 257 -13.17 23.65 17.93
C TRP A 257 -12.39 24.02 19.21
N LEU A 258 -13.01 24.73 20.17
CA LEU A 258 -12.46 24.91 21.51
C LEU A 258 -12.73 23.67 22.37
N ASP A 259 -13.96 23.16 22.39
CA ASP A 259 -14.35 22.06 23.28
C ASP A 259 -14.07 20.66 22.70
N ALA A 260 -14.00 20.52 21.38
CA ALA A 260 -13.74 19.24 20.72
C ALA A 260 -12.42 18.59 21.18
N PRO A 261 -11.24 19.26 21.16
CA PRO A 261 -10.01 18.64 21.65
C PRO A 261 -10.02 18.45 23.17
N VAL A 262 -10.80 19.22 23.93
CA VAL A 262 -11.01 18.96 25.37
C VAL A 262 -11.76 17.65 25.60
N GLY A 263 -12.57 17.23 24.61
CA GLY A 263 -13.22 15.93 24.56
C GLY A 263 -12.28 14.74 24.72
N TYR A 264 -11.00 14.86 24.33
CA TYR A 264 -9.98 13.85 24.62
C TYR A 264 -9.80 13.64 26.12
N LEU A 265 -9.62 14.74 26.86
CA LEU A 265 -9.46 14.72 28.32
C LEU A 265 -10.75 14.29 29.01
N ALA A 266 -11.91 14.73 28.50
CA ALA A 266 -13.21 14.33 29.02
C ALA A 266 -13.46 12.82 28.87
N SER A 267 -13.12 12.24 27.71
CA SER A 267 -13.24 10.80 27.47
C SER A 267 -12.31 9.99 28.39
N LEU A 268 -11.07 10.46 28.58
CA LEU A 268 -10.15 9.85 29.54
C LEU A 268 -10.69 9.98 30.98
N LYS A 269 -11.14 11.16 31.39
CA LYS A 269 -11.70 11.37 32.72
C LYS A 269 -12.89 10.44 32.98
N ASN A 270 -13.81 10.34 32.02
CA ASN A 270 -14.96 9.45 32.09
C ASN A 270 -14.54 7.97 32.25
N HIS A 271 -13.49 7.53 31.54
CA HIS A 271 -12.92 6.18 31.69
C HIS A 271 -12.43 5.90 33.12
N PHE A 272 -11.78 6.89 33.75
CA PHE A 272 -11.29 6.81 35.13
C PHE A 272 -12.43 6.88 36.15
N ASP A 273 -13.38 7.81 35.97
CA ASP A 273 -14.53 8.00 36.86
C ASP A 273 -15.43 6.76 36.90
N LYS A 274 -15.61 6.08 35.76
CA LYS A 274 -16.31 4.78 35.67
C LYS A 274 -15.55 3.62 36.32
N GLY A 275 -14.31 3.84 36.75
CA GLY A 275 -13.43 2.82 37.34
C GLY A 275 -12.89 1.81 36.33
N GLN A 276 -13.06 2.03 35.03
CA GLN A 276 -12.59 1.11 33.98
C GLN A 276 -11.06 1.10 33.88
N ALA A 277 -10.42 2.24 34.15
CA ALA A 277 -8.97 2.38 34.21
C ALA A 277 -8.30 1.52 35.30
N LYS A 278 -9.05 1.05 36.31
CA LYS A 278 -8.53 0.27 37.45
C LYS A 278 -7.91 -1.07 37.06
N ALA A 279 -8.28 -1.59 35.88
CA ALA A 279 -7.64 -2.78 35.31
C ALA A 279 -6.17 -2.52 34.93
N GLN A 280 -5.78 -1.26 34.69
CA GLN A 280 -4.46 -0.86 34.24
C GLN A 280 -3.69 -0.07 35.31
N THR A 281 -4.36 0.77 36.10
CA THR A 281 -3.71 1.65 37.09
C THR A 281 -4.59 1.92 38.31
N ALA A 282 -3.97 2.08 39.48
CA ALA A 282 -4.65 2.49 40.71
C ALA A 282 -4.77 4.02 40.85
N GLN A 283 -4.13 4.78 39.96
CA GLN A 283 -4.16 6.24 40.00
C GLN A 283 -5.55 6.79 39.66
N SER A 284 -5.86 7.92 40.27
CA SER A 284 -6.94 8.81 39.82
C SER A 284 -6.60 9.47 38.48
N PHE A 285 -7.61 10.03 37.82
CA PHE A 285 -7.42 10.80 36.59
C PHE A 285 -6.39 11.93 36.77
N GLU A 286 -6.47 12.67 37.87
CA GLU A 286 -5.59 13.80 38.14
C GLU A 286 -4.14 13.36 38.39
N GLU A 287 -3.93 12.26 39.11
CA GLU A 287 -2.59 11.70 39.32
C GLU A 287 -2.00 11.18 38.00
N PHE A 288 -2.81 10.56 37.15
CA PHE A 288 -2.38 10.03 35.86
C PHE A 288 -2.00 11.15 34.88
N ILE A 289 -2.89 12.10 34.62
CA ILE A 289 -2.68 13.11 33.57
C ILE A 289 -1.55 14.10 33.91
N ASN A 290 -1.29 14.30 35.21
CA ASN A 290 -0.20 15.17 35.69
C ASN A 290 1.14 14.43 35.86
N ASP A 291 1.18 13.11 35.65
CA ASP A 291 2.43 12.36 35.72
C ASP A 291 3.37 12.77 34.55
N PRO A 292 4.60 13.23 34.84
CA PRO A 292 5.57 13.58 33.80
C PRO A 292 5.93 12.40 32.87
N ALA A 293 5.74 11.16 33.30
CA ALA A 293 5.97 9.97 32.47
C ALA A 293 4.82 9.65 31.49
N VAL A 294 3.63 10.24 31.62
CA VAL A 294 2.48 9.94 30.75
C VAL A 294 2.59 10.64 29.41
N GLU A 295 2.70 9.90 28.32
CA GLU A 295 2.83 10.47 26.97
C GLU A 295 1.46 10.60 26.31
N GLN A 296 1.12 11.80 25.87
CA GLN A 296 -0.11 12.07 25.12
C GLN A 296 0.15 11.92 23.62
N ILE A 297 -0.56 11.01 22.96
CA ILE A 297 -0.35 10.62 21.55
C ILE A 297 -1.65 10.81 20.79
N HIS A 298 -1.65 11.63 19.73
CA HIS A 298 -2.82 11.86 18.88
C HIS A 298 -2.60 11.30 17.48
N PHE A 299 -3.53 10.50 16.97
CA PHE A 299 -3.61 10.10 15.57
C PHE A 299 -4.67 10.96 14.87
N ILE A 300 -4.29 11.67 13.80
CA ILE A 300 -5.18 12.61 13.13
C ILE A 300 -4.98 12.61 11.60
N GLY A 301 -6.04 12.94 10.86
CA GLY A 301 -5.94 13.28 9.45
C GLY A 301 -5.27 14.64 9.17
N LYS A 302 -4.70 14.80 7.97
CA LYS A 302 -4.00 16.03 7.55
C LYS A 302 -4.85 17.31 7.53
N ASP A 303 -6.18 17.20 7.52
CA ASP A 303 -7.09 18.36 7.50
C ASP A 303 -7.15 19.14 8.81
N ILE A 304 -6.70 18.54 9.91
CA ILE A 304 -6.85 19.09 11.26
C ILE A 304 -5.50 19.34 11.94
N ILE A 305 -4.42 19.40 11.15
CA ILE A 305 -3.06 19.67 11.62
C ILE A 305 -3.03 21.00 12.37
N SER A 306 -3.52 22.09 11.76
CA SER A 306 -3.45 23.43 12.37
C SER A 306 -4.07 23.48 13.77
N PHE A 307 -5.18 22.78 13.98
CA PHE A 307 -5.82 22.64 15.29
C PHE A 307 -4.95 21.92 16.30
N HIS A 308 -4.30 20.83 15.91
CA HIS A 308 -3.51 19.99 16.82
C HIS A 308 -2.06 20.43 16.98
N THR A 309 -1.56 21.34 16.13
CA THR A 309 -0.17 21.84 16.19
C THR A 309 -0.07 23.30 16.62
N LEU A 310 -1.15 24.09 16.54
CA LEU A 310 -1.16 25.50 16.96
C LEU A 310 -2.10 25.71 18.15
N PHE A 311 -3.41 25.55 17.93
CA PHE A 311 -4.44 25.92 18.90
C PHE A 311 -4.39 25.04 20.15
N TRP A 312 -4.41 23.72 19.96
CA TRP A 312 -4.50 22.77 21.07
C TRP A 312 -3.27 22.76 22.00
N PRO A 313 -2.02 22.70 21.50
CA PRO A 313 -0.85 22.78 22.37
C PRO A 313 -0.78 24.09 23.16
N ALA A 314 -1.14 25.23 22.53
CA ALA A 314 -1.16 26.53 23.20
C ALA A 314 -2.23 26.58 24.31
N MET A 315 -3.45 26.10 24.02
CA MET A 315 -4.52 26.01 25.02
C MET A 315 -4.11 25.15 26.22
N LEU A 316 -3.48 23.99 25.99
CA LEU A 316 -3.01 23.12 27.06
C LEU A 316 -1.90 23.80 27.88
N LYS A 317 -0.86 24.31 27.21
CA LYS A 317 0.29 24.94 27.86
C LYS A 317 -0.12 26.09 28.77
N PHE A 318 -0.93 27.03 28.26
CA PHE A 318 -1.31 28.22 29.00
C PHE A 318 -2.51 28.01 29.93
N SER A 319 -3.13 26.83 29.91
CA SER A 319 -4.06 26.40 30.95
C SER A 319 -3.41 25.50 32.02
N GLY A 320 -2.08 25.37 32.01
CA GLY A 320 -1.33 24.59 33.00
C GLY A 320 -1.37 23.07 32.81
N ARG A 321 -1.70 22.60 31.60
CA ARG A 321 -1.83 21.18 31.26
C ARG A 321 -0.67 20.71 30.39
N LYS A 322 -0.42 19.39 30.45
CA LYS A 322 0.59 18.73 29.62
C LYS A 322 0.18 18.75 28.15
N THR A 323 1.13 19.03 27.27
CA THR A 323 0.93 19.07 25.82
C THR A 323 1.16 17.70 25.16
N PRO A 324 0.72 17.51 23.91
CA PRO A 324 0.95 16.25 23.19
C PRO A 324 2.45 15.94 23.11
N ALA A 325 2.82 14.71 23.45
CA ALA A 325 4.18 14.20 23.27
C ALA A 325 4.43 13.81 21.80
N GLN A 326 3.37 13.41 21.09
CA GLN A 326 3.44 13.11 19.67
C GLN A 326 2.10 13.38 18.96
N VAL A 327 2.15 13.98 17.78
CA VAL A 327 1.01 14.08 16.85
C VAL A 327 1.35 13.31 15.58
N ASN A 328 0.63 12.23 15.35
CA ASN A 328 0.80 11.29 14.25
C ASN A 328 -0.23 11.58 13.18
N VAL A 329 0.21 12.18 12.08
CA VAL A 329 -0.64 12.61 10.98
C VAL A 329 -0.60 11.61 9.84
N HIS A 330 -1.75 11.33 9.23
CA HIS A 330 -1.87 10.52 8.02
C HIS A 330 -2.55 11.29 6.87
N GLY A 331 -2.35 10.82 5.63
CA GLY A 331 -3.04 11.34 4.45
C GLY A 331 -4.47 10.82 4.32
N PHE A 332 -5.10 11.08 3.18
CA PHE A 332 -6.43 10.55 2.87
C PHE A 332 -6.37 9.13 2.34
N ILE A 333 -7.54 8.50 2.26
CA ILE A 333 -7.74 7.29 1.46
C ILE A 333 -8.45 7.64 0.15
N THR A 334 -7.91 7.17 -0.97
CA THR A 334 -8.51 7.28 -2.31
C THR A 334 -8.96 5.91 -2.80
N VAL A 335 -9.75 5.86 -3.87
CA VAL A 335 -10.12 4.61 -4.54
C VAL A 335 -9.71 4.70 -6.00
N SER A 336 -8.79 3.83 -6.41
CA SER A 336 -8.25 3.76 -7.78
C SER A 336 -7.75 5.11 -8.33
N GLY A 337 -7.06 5.88 -7.48
CA GLY A 337 -6.50 7.20 -7.80
C GLY A 337 -7.51 8.36 -7.73
N GLU A 338 -8.80 8.08 -7.53
CA GLU A 338 -9.83 9.10 -7.44
C GLU A 338 -10.18 9.45 -5.99
N LYS A 339 -10.46 10.74 -5.74
CA LYS A 339 -11.09 11.17 -4.49
C LYS A 339 -12.49 10.57 -4.39
N MET A 340 -12.76 9.91 -3.26
CA MET A 340 -14.06 9.29 -2.98
C MET A 340 -15.20 10.28 -3.17
N SER A 341 -16.24 9.87 -3.90
CA SER A 341 -17.45 10.66 -4.08
C SER A 341 -18.70 9.81 -3.90
N LYS A 342 -19.63 10.29 -3.07
CA LYS A 342 -20.96 9.70 -2.91
C LYS A 342 -21.76 9.72 -4.23
N SER A 343 -21.59 10.72 -5.08
CA SER A 343 -22.32 10.84 -6.35
C SER A 343 -21.77 9.95 -7.45
N ARG A 344 -20.48 9.59 -7.39
CA ARG A 344 -19.83 8.70 -8.37
C ARG A 344 -19.79 7.23 -7.94
N GLY A 345 -20.24 6.91 -6.72
CA GLY A 345 -20.21 5.54 -6.19
C GLY A 345 -18.79 5.02 -5.87
N THR A 346 -17.77 5.87 -5.90
CA THR A 346 -16.36 5.50 -5.72
C THR A 346 -15.93 5.39 -4.25
N GLY A 347 -16.88 5.36 -3.30
CA GLY A 347 -16.61 5.28 -1.87
C GLY A 347 -16.81 3.87 -1.32
N ILE A 348 -15.94 3.45 -0.40
CA ILE A 348 -16.14 2.22 0.37
C ILE A 348 -17.02 2.55 1.58
N ASP A 349 -18.25 2.03 1.61
CA ASP A 349 -19.09 2.10 2.80
C ASP A 349 -18.67 1.00 3.79
N PRO A 350 -18.20 1.35 5.01
CA PRO A 350 -17.75 0.35 5.97
C PRO A 350 -18.84 -0.65 6.40
N LEU A 351 -20.10 -0.23 6.54
CA LEU A 351 -21.16 -1.17 6.92
C LEU A 351 -21.56 -2.06 5.74
N LYS A 352 -21.50 -1.54 4.52
CA LYS A 352 -21.71 -2.38 3.33
C LYS A 352 -20.61 -3.43 3.20
N TYR A 353 -19.36 -3.05 3.44
CA TYR A 353 -18.22 -3.98 3.47
C TYR A 353 -18.48 -5.15 4.43
N LEU A 354 -18.92 -4.84 5.65
CA LEU A 354 -19.23 -5.85 6.67
C LEU A 354 -20.47 -6.67 6.29
N SER A 355 -21.53 -6.05 5.78
CA SER A 355 -22.82 -6.71 5.53
C SER A 355 -22.77 -7.72 4.39
N ILE A 356 -21.89 -7.52 3.40
CA ILE A 356 -21.67 -8.47 2.31
C ILE A 356 -20.67 -9.58 2.67
N GLY A 357 -20.26 -9.65 3.94
CA GLY A 357 -19.42 -10.73 4.47
C GLY A 357 -17.93 -10.60 4.16
N MET A 358 -17.43 -9.42 3.80
CA MET A 358 -15.99 -9.22 3.65
C MET A 358 -15.29 -9.27 5.01
N ASN A 359 -14.15 -9.98 5.06
CA ASN A 359 -13.39 -10.11 6.30
C ASN A 359 -12.67 -8.77 6.63
N PRO A 360 -12.94 -8.15 7.79
CA PRO A 360 -12.32 -6.89 8.19
C PRO A 360 -10.79 -6.91 8.21
N GLU A 361 -10.20 -8.07 8.50
CA GLU A 361 -8.74 -8.23 8.57
C GLU A 361 -8.07 -8.15 7.20
N TRP A 362 -8.80 -8.39 6.11
CA TRP A 362 -8.30 -8.11 4.76
C TRP A 362 -8.02 -6.62 4.59
N LEU A 363 -8.95 -5.77 5.03
CA LEU A 363 -8.80 -4.33 4.96
C LEU A 363 -7.71 -3.84 5.92
N ARG A 364 -7.68 -4.35 7.16
CA ARG A 364 -6.63 -4.01 8.13
C ARG A 364 -5.24 -4.32 7.58
N TYR A 365 -5.05 -5.51 7.01
CA TYR A 365 -3.80 -5.91 6.38
C TYR A 365 -3.42 -5.01 5.20
N TYR A 366 -4.38 -4.76 4.31
CA TYR A 366 -4.12 -3.97 3.11
C TYR A 366 -3.74 -2.52 3.43
N ILE A 367 -4.47 -1.89 4.36
CA ILE A 367 -4.16 -0.56 4.85
C ILE A 367 -2.78 -0.56 5.53
N ALA A 368 -2.52 -1.50 6.44
CA ALA A 368 -1.21 -1.61 7.10
C ALA A 368 -0.06 -1.81 6.11
N ALA A 369 -0.28 -2.54 5.00
CA ALA A 369 0.74 -2.77 3.98
C ALA A 369 1.14 -1.49 3.23
N LYS A 370 0.25 -0.50 3.20
CA LYS A 370 0.45 0.79 2.53
C LYS A 370 0.83 1.93 3.49
N LEU A 371 0.50 1.82 4.76
CA LEU A 371 0.84 2.82 5.77
C LEU A 371 2.35 2.85 6.07
N ASN A 372 2.86 4.07 6.28
CA ASN A 372 4.22 4.37 6.68
C ASN A 372 4.25 5.56 7.65
N ALA A 373 5.44 6.00 8.08
CA ALA A 373 5.56 7.09 9.06
C ALA A 373 5.30 8.50 8.49
N LYS A 374 5.08 8.65 7.17
CA LYS A 374 4.88 9.93 6.49
C LYS A 374 3.40 10.27 6.31
N VAL A 375 3.15 11.52 5.92
CA VAL A 375 1.81 12.03 5.61
C VAL A 375 1.51 11.83 4.13
N GLU A 376 1.23 10.59 3.73
CA GLU A 376 0.93 10.22 2.34
C GLU A 376 -0.50 9.68 2.21
N ASP A 377 -1.11 9.93 1.05
CA ASP A 377 -2.44 9.40 0.73
C ASP A 377 -2.32 7.90 0.39
N VAL A 378 -3.25 7.11 0.90
CA VAL A 378 -3.33 5.66 0.69
C VAL A 378 -4.36 5.36 -0.39
N ASP A 379 -3.93 4.79 -1.51
CA ASP A 379 -4.85 4.38 -2.56
C ASP A 379 -5.39 2.97 -2.36
N PHE A 380 -6.71 2.82 -2.33
CA PHE A 380 -7.39 1.53 -2.40
C PHE A 380 -7.62 1.14 -3.85
N ASN A 381 -6.95 0.08 -4.30
CA ASN A 381 -7.16 -0.49 -5.62
C ASN A 381 -7.74 -1.92 -5.45
N PRO A 382 -8.94 -2.23 -5.98
CA PRO A 382 -9.58 -3.54 -5.79
C PRO A 382 -8.76 -4.74 -6.26
N ASP A 383 -8.04 -4.61 -7.39
CA ASP A 383 -7.24 -5.70 -7.95
C ASP A 383 -5.98 -5.96 -7.09
N ASP A 384 -5.28 -4.90 -6.69
CA ASP A 384 -4.13 -4.99 -5.77
C ASP A 384 -4.58 -5.49 -4.38
N PHE A 385 -5.75 -5.05 -3.90
CA PHE A 385 -6.34 -5.55 -2.65
C PHE A 385 -6.56 -7.07 -2.70
N MET A 386 -7.25 -7.55 -3.73
CA MET A 386 -7.50 -8.98 -3.90
C MET A 386 -6.20 -9.76 -4.05
N ALA A 387 -5.30 -9.32 -4.93
CA ALA A 387 -4.05 -10.00 -5.20
C ALA A 387 -3.18 -10.12 -3.94
N ARG A 388 -3.01 -9.02 -3.21
CA ARG A 388 -2.18 -8.94 -2.01
C ARG A 388 -2.73 -9.81 -0.88
N VAL A 389 -4.02 -9.69 -0.57
CA VAL A 389 -4.66 -10.50 0.50
C VAL A 389 -4.57 -11.99 0.17
N ASN A 390 -4.90 -12.36 -1.07
CA ASN A 390 -4.92 -13.75 -1.49
C ASN A 390 -3.52 -14.38 -1.57
N SER A 391 -2.51 -13.62 -1.99
CA SER A 391 -1.12 -14.07 -2.03
C SER A 391 -0.55 -14.18 -0.64
N ASP A 392 -0.57 -13.09 0.12
CA ASP A 392 0.19 -12.99 1.36
C ASP A 392 -0.48 -13.73 2.51
N LEU A 393 -1.77 -13.48 2.76
CA LEU A 393 -2.46 -14.08 3.90
C LEU A 393 -2.82 -15.53 3.62
N VAL A 394 -3.44 -15.80 2.48
CA VAL A 394 -3.92 -17.16 2.17
C VAL A 394 -2.82 -18.02 1.56
N GLY A 395 -2.13 -17.54 0.53
CA GLY A 395 -1.13 -18.31 -0.22
C GLY A 395 0.16 -18.57 0.56
N LYS A 396 0.60 -17.61 1.38
CA LYS A 396 1.84 -17.71 2.16
C LYS A 396 1.57 -18.03 3.62
N TYR A 397 0.95 -17.13 4.38
CA TYR A 397 0.90 -17.21 5.84
C TYR A 397 0.02 -18.36 6.36
N VAL A 398 -1.28 -18.36 6.05
CA VAL A 398 -2.23 -19.39 6.54
C VAL A 398 -1.92 -20.77 5.96
N ASN A 399 -1.38 -20.82 4.74
CA ASN A 399 -0.97 -22.06 4.08
C ASN A 399 0.03 -22.86 4.95
N ILE A 400 0.93 -22.19 5.66
CA ILE A 400 1.95 -22.81 6.54
C ILE A 400 1.31 -23.76 7.55
N ALA A 401 0.32 -23.28 8.31
CA ALA A 401 -0.37 -24.11 9.30
C ALA A 401 -1.20 -25.22 8.62
N SER A 402 -1.93 -24.86 7.56
CA SER A 402 -2.88 -25.78 6.90
C SER A 402 -2.22 -27.05 6.37
N ARG A 403 -1.02 -26.93 5.81
CA ARG A 403 -0.29 -28.05 5.20
C ARG A 403 0.48 -28.89 6.22
N ALA A 404 0.96 -28.29 7.31
CA ALA A 404 1.73 -28.98 8.35
C ALA A 404 0.84 -29.73 9.35
N ALA A 405 -0.28 -29.14 9.75
CA ALA A 405 -1.14 -29.67 10.80
C ALA A 405 -1.71 -31.06 10.47
N GLY A 406 -2.05 -31.32 9.21
CA GLY A 406 -2.58 -32.62 8.77
C GLY A 406 -1.61 -33.77 9.01
N PHE A 407 -0.30 -33.58 8.74
CA PHE A 407 0.71 -34.60 9.01
C PHE A 407 0.91 -34.83 10.51
N LEU A 408 0.90 -33.76 11.31
CA LEU A 408 0.99 -33.85 12.78
C LEU A 408 -0.15 -34.68 13.37
N HIS A 409 -1.39 -34.41 12.98
CA HIS A 409 -2.53 -35.20 13.46
C HIS A 409 -2.54 -36.63 12.95
N LYS A 410 -2.24 -36.83 11.66
CA LYS A 410 -2.29 -38.16 11.05
C LYS A 410 -1.22 -39.12 11.59
N HIS A 411 -0.01 -38.62 11.82
CA HIS A 411 1.14 -39.48 12.13
C HIS A 411 1.66 -39.32 13.57
N PHE A 412 1.31 -38.24 14.27
CA PHE A 412 1.94 -37.87 15.55
C PHE A 412 0.94 -37.39 16.61
N ASP A 413 -0.36 -37.70 16.49
CA ASP A 413 -1.41 -37.33 17.46
C ASP A 413 -1.49 -35.80 17.74
N GLY A 414 -1.09 -35.00 16.74
CA GLY A 414 -1.05 -33.55 16.84
C GLY A 414 0.03 -33.04 17.81
N ARG A 415 1.07 -33.82 18.11
CA ARG A 415 2.12 -33.44 19.06
C ARG A 415 3.31 -32.81 18.38
N ILE A 416 3.94 -31.84 19.01
CA ILE A 416 5.18 -31.19 18.59
C ILE A 416 6.37 -32.07 18.99
N ALA A 417 7.33 -32.23 18.07
CA ALA A 417 8.58 -32.95 18.31
C ALA A 417 9.46 -32.22 19.33
N ASP A 418 10.48 -32.90 19.85
CA ASP A 418 11.53 -32.21 20.59
C ASP A 418 12.40 -31.42 19.63
N LEU A 419 12.27 -30.09 19.67
CA LEU A 419 13.01 -29.17 18.81
C LEU A 419 14.42 -28.85 19.35
N THR A 420 14.75 -29.31 20.57
CA THR A 420 16.07 -29.15 21.19
C THR A 420 17.04 -30.28 20.80
N LEU A 421 16.52 -31.41 20.32
CA LEU A 421 17.30 -32.56 19.85
C LEU A 421 17.64 -32.43 18.37
N GLY A 422 18.73 -31.72 18.05
CA GLY A 422 19.23 -31.60 16.68
C GLY A 422 20.18 -32.74 16.28
N GLN A 423 19.72 -33.68 15.44
CA GLN A 423 20.61 -34.42 14.54
C GLN A 423 20.41 -33.97 13.08
N HIS A 424 21.54 -34.01 12.38
CA HIS A 424 21.91 -33.39 11.11
C HIS A 424 20.90 -33.56 9.96
N TRP A 425 20.68 -32.47 9.22
CA TRP A 425 20.31 -32.54 7.81
C TRP A 425 21.58 -32.85 7.01
N GLN A 426 21.59 -33.89 6.18
CA GLN A 426 22.72 -34.18 5.28
C GLN A 426 23.00 -32.92 4.45
N GLY A 427 24.22 -32.36 4.55
CA GLY A 427 24.61 -31.10 3.90
C GLY A 427 24.80 -29.89 4.84
N SER A 428 24.44 -29.98 6.13
CA SER A 428 24.68 -28.92 7.13
C SER A 428 25.98 -29.15 7.92
N ASN A 429 26.69 -28.06 8.25
CA ASN A 429 27.89 -28.10 9.11
C ASN A 429 27.52 -28.81 10.43
N PRO A 430 28.25 -29.86 10.86
CA PRO A 430 27.91 -30.67 12.04
C PRO A 430 27.86 -29.90 13.37
N ALA A 431 28.20 -28.61 13.39
CA ALA A 431 28.18 -27.75 14.57
C ALA A 431 26.86 -26.98 14.83
N GLN A 432 25.85 -26.98 13.95
CA GLN A 432 24.59 -26.22 14.19
C GLN A 432 23.32 -26.90 13.65
N PRO A 433 22.30 -27.19 14.50
CA PRO A 433 20.98 -27.66 14.07
C PRO A 433 20.23 -26.65 13.17
N TYR A 434 19.58 -27.11 12.11
CA TYR A 434 18.80 -26.25 11.17
C TYR A 434 17.68 -25.44 11.86
N TYR A 435 17.10 -26.00 12.92
CA TYR A 435 16.13 -25.31 13.78
C TYR A 435 16.70 -24.03 14.39
N ASP A 436 17.93 -24.08 14.91
CA ASP A 436 18.57 -22.95 15.55
C ASP A 436 18.86 -21.83 14.56
N ILE A 437 19.22 -22.17 13.32
CA ILE A 437 19.53 -21.17 12.27
C ILE A 437 18.29 -20.33 11.95
N VAL A 438 17.15 -20.96 11.66
CA VAL A 438 15.98 -20.21 11.19
C VAL A 438 15.20 -19.57 12.34
N ILE A 439 15.14 -20.18 13.53
CA ILE A 439 14.63 -19.45 14.71
C ILE A 439 15.51 -18.24 15.02
N GLN A 440 16.84 -18.33 14.84
CA GLN A 440 17.70 -17.16 14.95
C GLN A 440 17.32 -16.08 13.93
N GLU A 441 16.94 -16.41 12.70
CA GLU A 441 16.47 -15.41 11.73
C GLU A 441 15.22 -14.68 12.22
N PHE A 442 14.22 -15.39 12.75
CA PHE A 442 13.04 -14.77 13.36
C PHE A 442 13.40 -13.85 14.53
N ARG A 443 14.29 -14.31 15.41
CA ARG A 443 14.79 -13.53 16.55
C ARG A 443 15.61 -12.32 16.12
N GLN A 444 16.38 -12.41 15.04
CA GLN A 444 17.16 -11.31 14.48
C GLN A 444 16.30 -10.29 13.73
N ALA A 445 15.22 -10.73 13.09
CA ALA A 445 14.26 -9.85 12.43
C ALA A 445 13.35 -9.12 13.44
N SER A 446 13.03 -9.75 14.57
CA SER A 446 12.08 -9.24 15.56
C SER A 446 12.40 -7.80 16.05
N PRO A 447 13.65 -7.43 16.41
CA PRO A 447 13.97 -6.05 16.77
C PRO A 447 13.62 -5.02 15.70
N LYS A 448 13.84 -5.35 14.41
CA LYS A 448 13.49 -4.46 13.29
C LYS A 448 11.99 -4.35 13.09
N ILE A 449 11.25 -5.45 13.27
CA ILE A 449 9.78 -5.47 13.22
C ILE A 449 9.20 -4.62 14.36
N ILE A 450 9.69 -4.80 15.58
CA ILE A 450 9.29 -4.01 16.76
C ILE A 450 9.56 -2.52 16.54
N GLU A 451 10.74 -2.18 16.04
CA GLU A 451 11.10 -0.79 15.74
C GLU A 451 10.23 -0.20 14.63
N SER A 452 9.90 -0.99 13.61
CA SER A 452 9.01 -0.58 12.51
C SER A 452 7.60 -0.29 13.02
N TYR A 453 7.03 -1.15 13.89
CA TYR A 453 5.76 -0.84 14.54
C TYR A 453 5.83 0.44 15.37
N ASN A 454 6.87 0.59 16.20
CA ASN A 454 7.02 1.76 17.07
C ASN A 454 7.05 3.07 16.26
N LYS A 455 7.74 3.06 15.11
CA LYS A 455 7.82 4.16 14.15
C LYS A 455 6.62 4.30 13.20
N ARG A 456 5.62 3.42 13.29
CA ARG A 456 4.45 3.36 12.39
C ARG A 456 4.79 2.99 10.94
N GLU A 457 5.93 2.34 10.73
CA GLU A 457 6.38 1.79 9.44
C GLU A 457 5.72 0.43 9.16
N PHE A 458 4.38 0.39 9.13
CA PHE A 458 3.61 -0.85 9.05
C PHE A 458 3.83 -1.62 7.75
N GLY A 459 3.98 -0.91 6.62
CA GLY A 459 4.35 -1.54 5.35
C GLY A 459 5.71 -2.23 5.41
N THR A 460 6.67 -1.67 6.15
CA THR A 460 7.97 -2.31 6.41
C THR A 460 7.81 -3.54 7.30
N THR A 461 7.00 -3.45 8.36
CA THR A 461 6.68 -4.60 9.21
C THR A 461 6.12 -5.78 8.39
N ILE A 462 5.13 -5.52 7.53
CA ILE A 462 4.53 -6.56 6.68
C ILE A 462 5.57 -7.15 5.72
N ARG A 463 6.39 -6.32 5.06
CA ARG A 463 7.45 -6.82 4.16
C ARG A 463 8.43 -7.75 4.90
N LEU A 464 8.84 -7.39 6.11
CA LEU A 464 9.74 -8.21 6.92
C LEU A 464 9.07 -9.52 7.34
N ALA A 465 7.80 -9.48 7.78
CA ALA A 465 7.05 -10.67 8.16
C ALA A 465 6.79 -11.61 6.96
N MET A 466 6.45 -11.06 5.78
CA MET A 466 6.22 -11.85 4.56
C MET A 466 7.52 -12.46 4.03
N LYS A 467 8.67 -11.78 4.19
CA LYS A 467 9.98 -12.37 3.89
C LYS A 467 10.25 -13.60 4.77
N LEU A 468 9.94 -13.53 6.06
CA LEU A 468 10.03 -14.69 6.95
C LEU A 468 9.07 -15.81 6.49
N ALA A 469 7.84 -15.47 6.10
CA ALA A 469 6.89 -16.44 5.57
C ALA A 469 7.39 -17.13 4.28
N ASP A 470 8.05 -16.39 3.38
CA ASP A 470 8.67 -16.96 2.18
C ASP A 470 9.75 -17.99 2.55
N GLN A 471 10.61 -17.70 3.53
CA GLN A 471 11.63 -18.64 4.02
C GLN A 471 11.01 -19.92 4.62
N VAL A 472 9.89 -19.80 5.34
CA VAL A 472 9.15 -20.97 5.84
C VAL A 472 8.63 -21.82 4.68
N ASN A 473 8.12 -21.19 3.62
CA ASN A 473 7.64 -21.86 2.42
C ASN A 473 8.77 -22.58 1.67
N GLU A 474 9.91 -21.92 1.46
CA GLU A 474 11.08 -22.55 0.84
C GLU A 474 11.60 -23.76 1.64
N PHE A 475 11.62 -23.67 2.98
CA PHE A 475 11.99 -24.81 3.81
C PHE A 475 11.04 -25.99 3.63
N TRP A 476 9.73 -25.73 3.66
CA TRP A 476 8.72 -26.77 3.46
C TRP A 476 8.90 -27.49 2.13
N ASP A 477 9.12 -26.71 1.06
CA ASP A 477 9.28 -27.25 -0.29
C ASP A 477 10.57 -28.07 -0.45
N ARG A 478 11.67 -27.62 0.17
CA ARG A 478 12.92 -28.40 0.22
C ARG A 478 12.79 -29.67 1.03
N ALA A 479 12.04 -29.63 2.14
CA ALA A 479 11.88 -30.77 3.05
C ALA A 479 10.96 -31.87 2.49
N LYS A 480 10.11 -31.56 1.49
CA LYS A 480 9.22 -32.50 0.78
C LYS A 480 8.44 -33.45 1.72
N PRO A 481 7.69 -32.95 2.71
CA PRO A 481 6.99 -33.79 3.69
C PRO A 481 5.97 -34.76 3.06
N TRP A 482 5.41 -34.43 1.89
CA TRP A 482 4.53 -35.33 1.13
C TRP A 482 5.26 -36.58 0.60
N GLU A 483 6.56 -36.50 0.33
CA GLU A 483 7.39 -37.66 -0.01
C GLU A 483 7.79 -38.42 1.25
N LEU A 484 8.23 -37.72 2.30
CA LEU A 484 8.59 -38.31 3.58
C LEU A 484 7.44 -39.14 4.18
N SER A 485 6.20 -38.67 4.04
CA SER A 485 5.01 -39.38 4.55
C SER A 485 4.71 -40.70 3.83
N LYS A 486 5.11 -40.86 2.56
CA LYS A 486 4.92 -42.11 1.80
C LYS A 486 5.88 -43.19 2.26
N SER A 487 7.07 -42.78 2.71
CA SER A 487 8.11 -43.66 3.25
C SER A 487 7.84 -44.09 4.70
N PHE A 488 6.81 -43.52 5.34
CA PHE A 488 6.44 -43.81 6.73
C PHE A 488 5.89 -45.24 6.93
N GLU A 489 5.28 -45.83 5.89
CA GLU A 489 4.70 -47.18 5.95
C GLU A 489 5.65 -48.30 5.46
N LYS A 490 6.71 -47.97 4.71
CA LYS A 490 7.79 -48.88 4.28
C LYS A 490 9.12 -48.12 4.15
N PRO A 491 10.09 -48.29 5.07
CA PRO A 491 11.33 -47.51 5.04
C PRO A 491 12.21 -47.97 3.87
N LEU A 492 12.41 -47.09 2.88
CA LEU A 492 13.30 -47.32 1.73
C LEU A 492 14.71 -46.71 1.94
N HIS A 493 14.97 -45.97 3.03
CA HIS A 493 16.27 -45.37 3.33
C HIS A 493 16.49 -45.11 4.84
N PRO A 494 17.73 -45.01 5.37
CA PRO A 494 18.02 -44.93 6.81
C PRO A 494 17.67 -43.60 7.53
N SER A 495 17.05 -42.62 6.86
CA SER A 495 16.75 -41.31 7.45
C SER A 495 15.38 -41.30 8.16
N ASP A 496 15.42 -41.81 9.40
CA ASP A 496 14.61 -41.48 10.59
C ASP A 496 13.16 -40.97 10.40
N PRO A 497 12.12 -41.76 10.78
CA PRO A 497 10.71 -41.34 10.88
C PRO A 497 10.47 -40.07 11.71
N GLN A 498 11.38 -39.72 12.63
CA GLN A 498 11.29 -38.47 13.39
C GLN A 498 11.52 -37.22 12.53
N TRP A 499 12.09 -37.33 11.32
CA TRP A 499 12.35 -36.16 10.49
C TRP A 499 11.06 -35.49 9.99
N LEU A 500 10.07 -36.26 9.52
CA LEU A 500 8.75 -35.71 9.14
C LEU A 500 8.10 -35.01 10.35
N HIS A 501 8.22 -35.60 11.54
CA HIS A 501 7.71 -35.02 12.78
C HIS A 501 8.38 -33.68 13.08
N ARG A 502 9.71 -33.62 13.00
CA ARG A 502 10.51 -32.40 13.21
C ARG A 502 10.17 -31.32 12.18
N VAL A 503 10.15 -31.64 10.88
CA VAL A 503 9.81 -30.68 9.82
C VAL A 503 8.46 -30.02 10.08
N CYS A 504 7.42 -30.82 10.34
CA CYS A 504 6.09 -30.26 10.59
C CYS A 504 6.04 -29.45 11.90
N SER A 505 6.74 -29.90 12.94
CA SER A 505 6.81 -29.22 14.24
C SER A 505 7.51 -27.86 14.15
N VAL A 506 8.63 -27.79 13.43
CA VAL A 506 9.38 -26.54 13.19
C VAL A 506 8.52 -25.53 12.42
N VAL A 507 7.81 -25.99 11.40
CA VAL A 507 6.96 -25.14 10.55
C VAL A 507 5.78 -24.58 11.35
N ILE A 508 5.21 -25.37 12.28
CA ILE A 508 4.18 -24.89 13.21
C ILE A 508 4.74 -23.88 14.21
N GLU A 509 5.96 -24.08 14.72
CA GLU A 509 6.61 -23.10 15.58
C GLU A 509 6.87 -21.77 14.84
N TRP A 510 7.30 -21.81 13.59
CA TRP A 510 7.44 -20.59 12.79
C TRP A 510 6.10 -19.94 12.45
N PHE A 511 5.04 -20.71 12.24
CA PHE A 511 3.69 -20.17 12.12
C PHE A 511 3.29 -19.39 13.39
N ARG A 512 3.59 -19.92 14.58
CA ARG A 512 3.39 -19.21 15.86
C ARG A 512 4.17 -17.89 15.92
N LEU A 513 5.44 -17.89 15.52
CA LEU A 513 6.29 -16.69 15.52
C LEU A 513 5.81 -15.64 14.49
N LEU A 514 5.37 -16.07 13.30
CA LEU A 514 4.73 -15.18 12.32
C LEU A 514 3.42 -14.59 12.88
N THR A 515 2.63 -15.43 13.57
CA THR A 515 1.39 -14.98 14.23
C THR A 515 1.70 -13.88 15.23
N LEU A 516 2.73 -14.06 16.07
CA LEU A 516 3.18 -13.03 17.02
C LEU A 516 3.52 -11.70 16.32
N HIS A 517 4.23 -11.74 15.19
CA HIS A 517 4.60 -10.52 14.45
C HIS A 517 3.40 -9.85 13.76
N LEU A 518 2.40 -10.61 13.34
CA LEU A 518 1.23 -10.10 12.61
C LEU A 518 0.04 -9.76 13.51
N GLN A 519 0.05 -10.20 14.78
CA GLN A 519 -1.06 -10.04 15.72
C GLN A 519 -1.58 -8.61 15.92
N PRO A 520 -0.75 -7.54 15.95
CA PRO A 520 -1.27 -6.17 15.99
C PRO A 520 -2.15 -5.80 14.77
N ILE A 521 -1.86 -6.40 13.60
CA ILE A 521 -2.54 -6.13 12.34
C ILE A 521 -3.75 -7.05 12.16
N LEU A 522 -3.59 -8.33 12.52
CA LEU A 522 -4.54 -9.42 12.34
C LEU A 522 -4.97 -10.00 13.70
N PRO A 523 -5.62 -9.23 14.58
CA PRO A 523 -5.93 -9.66 15.94
C PRO A 523 -6.85 -10.87 16.03
N LYS A 524 -7.85 -11.00 15.14
CA LYS A 524 -8.81 -12.10 15.16
C LYS A 524 -8.22 -13.38 14.60
N LEU A 525 -7.51 -13.31 13.47
CA LEU A 525 -6.77 -14.44 12.93
C LEU A 525 -5.67 -14.91 13.91
N ALA A 526 -5.04 -13.99 14.63
CA ALA A 526 -4.08 -14.36 15.68
C ALA A 526 -4.76 -15.13 16.82
N GLU A 527 -5.92 -14.68 17.32
CA GLU A 527 -6.69 -15.41 18.33
C GLU A 527 -7.05 -16.84 17.87
N GLU A 528 -7.51 -16.99 16.62
CA GLU A 528 -7.83 -18.29 16.05
C GLU A 528 -6.59 -19.19 15.90
N ALA A 529 -5.46 -18.60 15.52
CA ALA A 529 -4.17 -19.28 15.47
C ALA A 529 -3.71 -19.71 16.87
N GLU A 530 -3.86 -18.87 17.90
CA GLU A 530 -3.53 -19.19 19.29
C GLU A 530 -4.40 -20.34 19.84
N ILE A 531 -5.69 -20.36 19.51
CA ILE A 531 -6.61 -21.47 19.84
C ILE A 531 -6.18 -22.76 19.15
N PHE A 532 -5.86 -22.69 17.85
CA PHE A 532 -5.34 -23.82 17.09
C PHE A 532 -4.02 -24.34 17.69
N LEU A 533 -3.12 -23.45 18.09
CA LEU A 533 -1.85 -23.79 18.71
C LEU A 533 -1.99 -24.21 20.18
N ARG A 534 -3.18 -24.07 20.79
CA ARG A 534 -3.44 -24.30 22.22
C ARG A 534 -2.47 -23.55 23.13
N LEU A 535 -2.23 -22.28 22.84
CA LEU A 535 -1.41 -21.44 23.71
C LEU A 535 -2.20 -21.11 25.00
N PRO A 536 -1.56 -21.16 26.18
CA PRO A 536 -2.26 -20.93 27.45
C PRO A 536 -2.61 -19.46 27.68
N ASN A 537 -1.90 -18.54 27.03
CA ASN A 537 -2.07 -17.10 27.15
C ASN A 537 -1.87 -16.46 25.76
N ALA A 538 -2.47 -15.29 25.56
CA ALA A 538 -2.16 -14.43 24.42
C ALA A 538 -0.67 -14.03 24.45
N GLN A 539 -0.07 -13.94 23.26
CA GLN A 539 1.37 -13.71 23.15
C GLN A 539 1.77 -12.23 23.30
N ASN A 540 2.97 -12.00 23.83
CA ASN A 540 3.67 -10.72 23.87
C ASN A 540 4.96 -10.80 23.03
N PHE A 541 5.50 -9.67 22.59
CA PHE A 541 6.74 -9.68 21.78
C PHE A 541 7.94 -10.31 22.51
N SER A 542 7.94 -10.30 23.85
CA SER A 542 8.93 -11.01 24.66
C SER A 542 8.90 -12.53 24.46
N ASP A 543 7.77 -13.10 24.04
CA ASP A 543 7.59 -14.55 23.86
C ASP A 543 8.27 -15.09 22.58
N ILE A 544 8.97 -14.22 21.83
CA ILE A 544 9.87 -14.63 20.73
C ILE A 544 10.99 -15.56 21.20
N THR A 545 11.35 -15.51 22.50
CA THR A 545 12.35 -16.40 23.09
C THR A 545 11.78 -17.74 23.53
N ASN A 546 10.45 -17.85 23.68
CA ASN A 546 9.80 -19.08 24.09
C ASN A 546 9.71 -20.02 22.88
N VAL A 547 9.63 -21.32 23.15
CA VAL A 547 9.44 -22.36 22.13
C VAL A 547 8.36 -23.31 22.60
N LEU A 548 7.58 -23.87 21.67
CA LEU A 548 6.64 -24.93 22.02
C LEU A 548 7.38 -26.13 22.62
N ALA A 549 6.91 -26.59 23.79
CA ALA A 549 7.56 -27.67 24.52
C ALA A 549 7.48 -29.00 23.74
N PRO A 550 8.48 -29.90 23.91
CA PRO A 550 8.39 -31.26 23.37
C PRO A 550 7.11 -31.95 23.83
N GLY A 551 6.36 -32.54 22.89
CA GLY A 551 5.10 -33.21 23.15
C GLY A 551 3.89 -32.28 23.32
N HIS A 552 4.06 -30.96 23.21
CA HIS A 552 2.95 -29.98 23.18
C HIS A 552 1.94 -30.39 22.11
N GLN A 553 0.65 -30.41 22.46
CA GLN A 553 -0.39 -30.89 21.55
C GLN A 553 -1.14 -29.70 20.93
N ILE A 554 -1.15 -29.62 19.60
CA ILE A 554 -1.96 -28.65 18.86
C ILE A 554 -3.41 -29.13 18.69
N GLY A 555 -4.32 -28.19 18.46
CA GLY A 555 -5.71 -28.45 18.11
C GLY A 555 -5.86 -28.96 16.67
N GLN A 556 -7.05 -29.45 16.34
CA GLN A 556 -7.41 -29.78 14.96
C GLN A 556 -7.43 -28.50 14.12
N TYR A 557 -6.77 -28.53 12.96
CA TYR A 557 -6.76 -27.39 12.07
C TYR A 557 -8.16 -27.13 11.52
N LYS A 558 -8.59 -25.87 11.62
CA LYS A 558 -9.76 -25.33 10.93
C LYS A 558 -9.28 -24.29 9.95
N HIS A 559 -9.99 -24.13 8.84
CA HIS A 559 -9.66 -23.13 7.85
C HIS A 559 -9.72 -21.73 8.48
N LEU A 560 -8.57 -21.05 8.55
CA LEU A 560 -8.41 -19.80 9.30
C LEU A 560 -8.79 -18.55 8.49
N MET A 561 -8.67 -18.58 7.16
CA MET A 561 -9.00 -17.43 6.32
C MET A 561 -9.31 -17.84 4.89
N THR A 562 -10.42 -17.34 4.38
CA THR A 562 -10.84 -17.53 2.99
C THR A 562 -10.19 -16.52 2.06
N ARG A 563 -10.17 -16.86 0.76
CA ARG A 563 -9.75 -15.94 -0.30
C ARG A 563 -10.80 -14.85 -0.51
N VAL A 564 -10.34 -13.68 -0.94
CA VAL A 564 -11.18 -12.62 -1.50
C VAL A 564 -11.70 -13.09 -2.86
N ASP A 565 -13.02 -13.10 -3.02
CA ASP A 565 -13.72 -13.37 -4.27
C ASP A 565 -13.98 -12.06 -5.02
N ALA A 566 -13.65 -12.02 -6.31
CA ALA A 566 -13.90 -10.89 -7.19
C ALA A 566 -15.38 -10.46 -7.20
N LYS A 567 -16.33 -11.41 -7.12
CA LYS A 567 -17.77 -11.08 -7.09
C LYS A 567 -18.17 -10.27 -5.87
N VAL A 568 -17.55 -10.55 -4.72
CA VAL A 568 -17.83 -9.81 -3.48
C VAL A 568 -17.27 -8.38 -3.58
N LEU A 569 -16.13 -8.20 -4.24
CA LEU A 569 -15.60 -6.87 -4.56
C LEU A 569 -16.50 -6.11 -5.56
N ASP A 570 -16.98 -6.77 -6.61
CA ASP A 570 -17.93 -6.18 -7.56
C ASP A 570 -19.22 -5.71 -6.85
N THR A 571 -19.69 -6.49 -5.87
CA THR A 571 -20.84 -6.16 -5.02
C THR A 571 -20.56 -4.95 -4.13
N LEU A 572 -19.35 -4.83 -3.57
CA LEU A 572 -18.96 -3.67 -2.76
C LEU A 572 -19.12 -2.35 -3.52
N PHE A 573 -18.81 -2.36 -4.83
CA PHE A 573 -18.88 -1.18 -5.70
C PHE A 573 -20.15 -1.10 -6.56
N ASP A 574 -21.17 -1.95 -6.31
CA ASP A 574 -22.44 -1.97 -7.06
C ASP A 574 -22.28 -2.16 -8.58
N ILE A 575 -21.27 -2.91 -9.03
CA ILE A 575 -20.97 -3.10 -10.45
C ILE A 575 -22.03 -3.99 -11.15
N GLU A 576 -22.89 -4.69 -10.40
CA GLU A 576 -23.86 -5.64 -10.95
C GLU A 576 -25.13 -5.03 -11.61
N SER A 577 -25.42 -3.73 -11.47
CA SER A 577 -26.66 -3.14 -12.06
C SER A 577 -26.50 -2.50 -13.45
N SER A 578 -25.39 -2.72 -14.15
CA SER A 578 -25.10 -2.07 -15.46
C SER A 578 -25.04 -3.00 -16.68
N LYS A 579 -25.63 -4.21 -16.60
CA LYS A 579 -25.82 -5.06 -17.78
C LYS A 579 -27.25 -4.92 -18.33
N PRO A 580 -27.46 -4.35 -19.54
CA PRO A 580 -28.73 -4.49 -20.24
C PRO A 580 -28.91 -5.95 -20.64
N THR A 581 -29.99 -6.57 -20.18
CA THR A 581 -30.49 -7.87 -20.66
C THR A 581 -30.85 -7.78 -22.14
N ALA A 582 -30.24 -8.60 -22.97
CA ALA A 582 -30.67 -8.88 -24.34
C ALA A 582 -31.18 -10.34 -24.47
N PRO A 583 -32.22 -10.58 -25.28
CA PRO A 583 -33.04 -11.80 -25.24
C PRO A 583 -32.42 -13.02 -25.96
N SER A 584 -32.93 -14.20 -25.60
CA SER A 584 -32.57 -15.54 -26.10
C SER A 584 -32.97 -15.80 -27.58
N PRO A 585 -32.39 -16.82 -28.24
CA PRO A 585 -32.17 -16.83 -29.69
C PRO A 585 -33.24 -17.59 -30.49
N GLN A 586 -33.33 -17.30 -31.80
CA GLN A 586 -33.96 -18.17 -32.80
C GLN A 586 -33.06 -18.38 -34.04
N PRO A 587 -33.23 -19.49 -34.79
CA PRO A 587 -32.14 -20.19 -35.46
C PRO A 587 -32.20 -20.24 -37.00
N SER A 588 -31.00 -20.42 -37.60
CA SER A 588 -30.66 -21.09 -38.89
C SER A 588 -31.16 -20.45 -40.19
N PRO A 589 -30.59 -20.71 -41.41
CA PRO A 589 -29.89 -21.92 -41.92
C PRO A 589 -28.52 -21.67 -42.62
N ALA A 590 -27.56 -22.62 -42.61
CA ALA A 590 -27.26 -23.66 -43.65
C ALA A 590 -27.00 -23.07 -45.06
N ASP A 591 -26.04 -23.49 -45.88
CA ASP A 591 -25.24 -24.71 -45.96
C ASP A 591 -24.12 -24.54 -47.03
N ALA A 592 -23.28 -25.57 -47.15
CA ALA A 592 -22.44 -25.96 -48.29
C ALA A 592 -21.10 -25.19 -48.54
N GLY A 593 -19.97 -25.85 -48.78
CA GLY A 593 -19.71 -27.26 -48.97
C GLY A 593 -18.23 -27.55 -49.27
N GLU A 594 -17.88 -28.83 -49.08
CA GLU A 594 -16.87 -29.65 -49.80
C GLU A 594 -15.41 -29.16 -49.85
N GLY A 595 -14.46 -29.90 -49.26
CA GLY A 595 -13.80 -31.08 -49.86
C GLY A 595 -12.44 -30.61 -50.45
N VAL A 596 -11.29 -31.28 -50.38
CA VAL A 596 -10.90 -32.69 -50.38
C VAL A 596 -9.43 -32.79 -49.90
N LYS A 597 -9.08 -34.02 -49.51
CA LYS A 597 -7.85 -34.57 -48.90
C LYS A 597 -6.56 -34.55 -49.74
N SER A 598 -5.50 -35.03 -49.06
CA SER A 598 -4.27 -35.71 -49.52
C SER A 598 -3.06 -34.80 -49.78
N GLY A 599 -1.82 -35.19 -49.47
CA GLY A 599 -1.27 -36.42 -48.91
C GLY A 599 0.26 -36.40 -49.07
N THR A 600 0.97 -36.68 -47.96
CA THR A 600 2.23 -37.43 -47.81
C THR A 600 3.50 -37.13 -48.62
N ALA A 601 4.59 -36.95 -47.84
CA ALA A 601 5.90 -37.63 -47.88
C ALA A 601 7.03 -37.18 -48.85
N GLY A 602 8.25 -37.12 -48.28
CA GLY A 602 9.50 -37.39 -49.02
C GLY A 602 10.67 -36.43 -48.79
N LEU A 603 11.56 -36.76 -47.83
CA LEU A 603 12.99 -36.38 -47.77
C LEU A 603 13.74 -36.83 -49.06
N PRO A 604 14.96 -36.34 -49.44
CA PRO A 604 16.12 -36.13 -48.56
C PRO A 604 17.13 -34.99 -48.93
N SER A 605 18.13 -34.78 -48.07
CA SER A 605 19.34 -33.95 -48.30
C SER A 605 20.26 -34.50 -49.40
N PRO A 606 21.23 -33.68 -49.89
CA PRO A 606 22.64 -34.06 -49.68
C PRO A 606 23.65 -32.91 -49.44
N ALA A 607 24.61 -33.26 -48.57
CA ALA A 607 26.06 -32.99 -48.43
C ALA A 607 26.87 -31.91 -49.22
N ALA A 608 27.85 -31.36 -48.47
CA ALA A 608 29.27 -31.04 -48.77
C ALA A 608 29.61 -29.91 -49.78
N SER A 609 30.21 -28.77 -49.41
CA SER A 609 31.54 -28.43 -48.81
C SER A 609 32.72 -28.29 -49.81
N ALA A 610 33.22 -27.05 -49.97
CA ALA A 610 34.61 -26.61 -50.24
C ALA A 610 34.59 -25.06 -50.39
N GLY A 611 35.50 -24.23 -49.90
CA GLY A 611 36.72 -24.36 -49.10
C GLY A 611 37.42 -22.99 -48.91
N GLY A 612 38.44 -22.93 -48.05
CA GLY A 612 39.51 -21.89 -47.99
C GLY A 612 39.32 -20.72 -47.00
N ARG A 613 39.91 -20.73 -45.79
CA ARG A 613 41.31 -20.39 -45.38
C ARG A 613 41.59 -18.90 -45.13
N GLY A 614 41.92 -18.58 -43.88
CA GLY A 614 42.66 -17.41 -43.40
C GLY A 614 42.99 -17.58 -41.91
N ALA A 615 44.27 -17.53 -41.53
CA ALA A 615 44.83 -18.05 -40.29
C ALA A 615 45.29 -16.96 -39.28
N GLY A 616 45.41 -17.33 -37.99
CA GLY A 616 46.27 -16.65 -37.02
C GLY A 616 46.05 -16.98 -35.53
N GLY A 617 47.01 -17.68 -34.88
CA GLY A 617 47.37 -17.52 -33.45
C GLY A 617 46.98 -18.62 -32.44
N GLU A 618 47.95 -19.39 -31.94
CA GLU A 618 47.82 -20.53 -31.01
C GLU A 618 47.88 -20.19 -29.50
N GLY A 619 47.15 -20.99 -28.69
CA GLY A 619 47.45 -21.33 -27.30
C GLY A 619 46.91 -22.74 -26.98
N LYS A 620 47.80 -23.74 -26.84
CA LYS A 620 47.43 -25.16 -26.64
C LYS A 620 46.85 -25.43 -25.24
N ARG A 621 45.56 -25.79 -25.16
CA ARG A 621 44.94 -26.43 -23.96
C ARG A 621 45.27 -27.93 -23.93
N ARG A 622 45.67 -28.48 -22.77
CA ARG A 622 45.82 -29.93 -22.52
C ARG A 622 44.47 -30.64 -22.71
N SER A 623 44.46 -31.82 -23.34
CA SER A 623 43.24 -32.64 -23.47
C SER A 623 42.80 -33.19 -22.10
N PRO A 624 41.49 -33.16 -21.76
CA PRO A 624 41.01 -33.68 -20.48
C PRO A 624 41.24 -35.19 -20.30
N PRO A 625 41.34 -35.71 -19.07
CA PRO A 625 41.55 -37.13 -18.79
C PRO A 625 40.44 -38.03 -19.35
N ASP A 626 40.78 -39.21 -19.87
CA ASP A 626 39.85 -40.13 -20.55
C ASP A 626 38.61 -40.49 -19.72
N GLN A 627 38.73 -40.55 -18.39
CA GLN A 627 37.61 -40.82 -17.48
C GLN A 627 36.56 -39.70 -17.47
N LEU A 628 36.99 -38.43 -17.54
CA LEU A 628 36.07 -37.27 -17.58
C LEU A 628 35.35 -37.18 -18.94
N ILE A 629 36.05 -37.57 -20.01
CA ILE A 629 35.46 -37.67 -21.35
C ILE A 629 34.41 -38.79 -21.40
N LYS A 630 34.63 -39.91 -20.71
CA LYS A 630 33.62 -40.98 -20.57
C LYS A 630 32.40 -40.50 -19.79
N LEU A 631 32.58 -39.83 -18.64
CA LEU A 631 31.48 -39.27 -17.85
C LEU A 631 30.63 -38.27 -18.67
N ALA A 632 31.26 -37.34 -19.39
CA ALA A 632 30.55 -36.41 -20.26
C ALA A 632 29.77 -37.11 -21.40
N ARG A 633 30.22 -38.29 -21.86
CA ARG A 633 29.47 -39.09 -22.85
C ARG A 633 28.27 -39.80 -22.25
N GLU A 634 28.36 -40.23 -20.99
CA GLU A 634 27.23 -40.83 -20.27
C GLU A 634 26.16 -39.80 -19.94
N LEU A 635 26.53 -38.61 -19.46
CA LEU A 635 25.59 -37.51 -19.19
C LEU A 635 24.83 -37.07 -20.46
N ARG A 636 25.47 -37.07 -21.62
CA ARG A 636 24.79 -36.81 -22.90
C ARG A 636 23.74 -37.85 -23.30
N LYS A 637 23.79 -39.05 -22.73
CA LYS A 637 22.79 -40.11 -22.98
C LYS A 637 21.61 -40.02 -22.00
N ASN A 638 21.82 -39.44 -20.81
CA ASN A 638 20.86 -39.41 -19.71
C ASN A 638 20.48 -37.97 -19.32
N GLN A 639 20.01 -37.17 -20.29
CA GLN A 639 19.67 -35.75 -20.07
C GLN A 639 18.25 -35.59 -19.51
N THR A 640 18.06 -34.60 -18.65
CA THR A 640 16.73 -34.20 -18.16
C THR A 640 15.89 -33.52 -19.26
N ASP A 641 14.57 -33.44 -19.06
CA ASP A 641 13.67 -32.76 -20.02
C ASP A 641 14.02 -31.28 -20.20
N ALA A 642 14.45 -30.61 -19.11
CA ALA A 642 14.92 -29.23 -19.13
C ALA A 642 16.22 -29.08 -19.94
N GLU A 643 17.19 -29.98 -19.75
CA GLU A 643 18.41 -30.00 -20.56
C GLU A 643 18.13 -30.28 -22.04
N ASN A 644 17.22 -31.19 -22.35
CA ASN A 644 16.84 -31.48 -23.73
C ASN A 644 16.19 -30.25 -24.39
N LEU A 645 15.30 -29.56 -23.66
CA LEU A 645 14.64 -28.35 -24.13
C LEU A 645 15.65 -27.22 -24.38
N ILE A 646 16.49 -26.88 -23.39
CA ILE A 646 17.50 -25.82 -23.54
C ILE A 646 18.54 -26.18 -24.60
N TRP A 647 18.97 -27.44 -24.67
CA TRP A 647 19.88 -27.85 -25.73
C TRP A 647 19.25 -27.70 -27.12
N SER A 648 17.96 -28.00 -27.27
CA SER A 648 17.27 -27.81 -28.55
C SER A 648 17.29 -26.34 -29.02
N LEU A 649 17.31 -25.41 -28.08
CA LEU A 649 17.35 -23.97 -28.35
C LEU A 649 18.77 -23.45 -28.55
N LEU A 650 19.76 -23.97 -27.82
CA LEU A 650 21.16 -23.52 -27.88
C LEU A 650 21.99 -24.17 -29.01
N ARG A 651 21.65 -25.39 -29.44
CA ARG A 651 22.48 -26.18 -30.38
C ARG A 651 22.61 -25.57 -31.78
N ASP A 652 21.62 -24.80 -32.21
CA ASP A 652 21.52 -24.27 -33.57
C ASP A 652 22.10 -22.84 -33.69
N GLN A 653 22.88 -22.39 -32.68
CA GLN A 653 23.48 -21.05 -32.61
C GLN A 653 22.44 -19.91 -32.74
N SER A 654 21.20 -20.17 -32.33
CA SER A 654 20.08 -19.22 -32.38
C SER A 654 20.37 -17.89 -31.65
N LEU A 655 21.29 -17.92 -30.67
CA LEU A 655 21.71 -16.77 -29.89
C LEU A 655 22.98 -16.08 -30.41
N GLY A 656 23.48 -16.46 -31.59
CA GLY A 656 24.69 -15.89 -32.18
C GLY A 656 25.99 -16.29 -31.47
N ALA A 657 25.94 -17.29 -30.58
CA ALA A 657 27.08 -17.81 -29.85
C ALA A 657 27.08 -19.34 -29.85
N LYS A 658 28.25 -19.96 -29.94
CA LYS A 658 28.37 -21.42 -30.00
C LYS A 658 28.42 -22.06 -28.62
N PHE A 659 27.39 -22.85 -28.29
CA PHE A 659 27.34 -23.65 -27.06
C PHE A 659 27.69 -25.12 -27.31
N ARG A 660 28.34 -25.74 -26.32
CA ARG A 660 28.63 -27.18 -26.28
C ARG A 660 27.91 -27.78 -25.07
N ARG A 661 27.17 -28.87 -25.25
CA ARG A 661 26.58 -29.62 -24.13
C ARG A 661 27.55 -30.56 -23.43
N GLN A 662 27.41 -30.67 -22.12
CA GLN A 662 28.14 -31.57 -21.24
C GLN A 662 29.65 -31.45 -21.48
N HIS A 663 30.18 -30.25 -21.26
CA HIS A 663 31.55 -29.87 -21.59
C HIS A 663 32.51 -30.22 -20.45
N PRO A 664 33.46 -31.15 -20.65
CA PRO A 664 34.44 -31.48 -19.62
C PRO A 664 35.49 -30.37 -19.48
N LEU A 665 35.73 -29.92 -18.26
CA LEU A 665 36.69 -28.88 -17.92
C LEU A 665 37.55 -29.31 -16.72
N GLU A 666 38.86 -29.09 -16.79
CA GLU A 666 39.80 -29.37 -15.70
C GLU A 666 40.54 -28.08 -15.31
N ILE A 667 40.48 -27.72 -14.02
CA ILE A 667 41.10 -26.52 -13.45
C ILE A 667 41.84 -26.92 -12.18
N GLU A 668 43.16 -26.69 -12.13
CA GLU A 668 44.01 -26.87 -10.93
C GLU A 668 43.81 -28.20 -10.19
N SER A 669 43.63 -29.29 -10.94
CA SER A 669 43.36 -30.68 -10.47
C SER A 669 41.90 -31.02 -10.14
N SER A 670 40.98 -30.06 -10.22
CA SER A 670 39.53 -30.28 -10.12
C SER A 670 38.92 -30.53 -11.49
N ARG A 671 38.01 -31.50 -11.58
CA ARG A 671 37.44 -31.99 -12.84
C ARG A 671 35.92 -31.83 -12.80
N PHE A 672 35.37 -31.10 -13.76
CA PHE A 672 33.95 -30.79 -13.85
C PHE A 672 33.40 -31.14 -15.24
N VAL A 673 32.10 -31.40 -15.31
CA VAL A 673 31.34 -31.39 -16.56
C VAL A 673 30.29 -30.30 -16.43
N LEU A 674 30.32 -29.34 -17.35
CA LEU A 674 29.37 -28.22 -17.40
C LEU A 674 28.21 -28.57 -18.33
N ASP A 675 26.97 -28.27 -17.96
CA ASP A 675 25.78 -28.67 -18.75
C ASP A 675 25.80 -28.04 -20.13
N PHE A 676 26.05 -26.73 -20.21
CA PHE A 676 26.27 -26.01 -21.46
C PHE A 676 27.39 -24.99 -21.32
N PHE A 677 28.33 -24.98 -22.26
CA PHE A 677 29.46 -24.04 -22.22
C PHE A 677 29.68 -23.34 -23.55
N CYS A 678 29.85 -22.03 -23.51
CA CYS A 678 30.23 -21.18 -24.62
C CYS A 678 31.67 -20.67 -24.44
N ASP A 679 32.59 -21.18 -25.25
CA ASP A 679 34.00 -20.79 -25.24
C ASP A 679 34.18 -19.29 -25.57
N GLU A 680 33.39 -18.75 -26.52
CA GLU A 680 33.52 -17.38 -27.04
C GLU A 680 33.22 -16.30 -26.00
N HIS A 681 32.30 -16.58 -25.07
CA HIS A 681 31.84 -15.62 -24.06
C HIS A 681 32.26 -15.98 -22.63
N ALA A 682 33.08 -17.03 -22.49
CA ALA A 682 33.43 -17.65 -21.22
C ALA A 682 32.19 -17.82 -20.33
N LEU A 683 31.15 -18.46 -20.86
CA LEU A 683 29.84 -18.57 -20.21
C LEU A 683 29.45 -20.03 -20.04
N ALA A 684 29.22 -20.44 -18.80
CA ALA A 684 28.58 -21.70 -18.45
C ALA A 684 27.10 -21.46 -18.12
N VAL A 685 26.23 -22.35 -18.59
CA VAL A 685 24.82 -22.41 -18.22
C VAL A 685 24.58 -23.79 -17.61
N GLU A 686 24.23 -23.82 -16.32
CA GLU A 686 24.00 -25.03 -15.52
C GLU A 686 22.51 -25.14 -15.20
N LEU A 687 21.95 -26.35 -15.31
CA LEU A 687 20.55 -26.62 -15.04
C LEU A 687 20.40 -27.52 -13.81
N ASP A 688 19.80 -26.99 -12.76
CA ASP A 688 19.63 -27.72 -11.52
C ASP A 688 18.26 -28.42 -11.46
N GLY A 689 18.30 -29.75 -11.41
CA GLY A 689 17.18 -30.57 -10.96
C GLY A 689 17.01 -30.44 -9.46
N GLY A 690 15.77 -30.58 -8.95
CA GLY A 690 15.41 -30.44 -7.53
C GLY A 690 15.99 -31.49 -6.57
N GLN A 691 17.27 -31.84 -6.71
CA GLN A 691 18.02 -32.80 -5.91
C GLN A 691 19.49 -32.40 -5.61
N HIS A 692 19.96 -31.18 -5.91
CA HIS A 692 21.29 -30.74 -5.47
C HIS A 692 21.23 -29.57 -4.48
N ALA A 693 21.02 -29.91 -3.20
CA ALA A 693 21.20 -28.96 -2.09
C ALA A 693 22.38 -29.37 -1.16
N ASP A 694 22.98 -30.55 -1.36
CA ASP A 694 23.87 -31.18 -0.37
C ASP A 694 25.34 -30.75 -0.43
N ASP A 695 25.74 -29.77 -1.24
CA ASP A 695 27.16 -29.39 -1.31
C ASP A 695 27.41 -27.92 -1.70
N ALA A 696 26.73 -26.98 -1.05
CA ALA A 696 26.90 -25.52 -1.26
C ALA A 696 28.35 -25.02 -1.09
N LEU A 697 29.19 -25.73 -0.32
CA LEU A 697 30.62 -25.45 -0.19
C LEU A 697 31.44 -25.91 -1.42
N LYS A 698 31.10 -27.05 -2.03
CA LYS A 698 31.72 -27.48 -3.28
C LYS A 698 31.23 -26.65 -4.46
N ASP A 699 29.97 -26.21 -4.47
CA ASP A 699 29.45 -25.30 -5.48
C ASP A 699 30.07 -23.90 -5.38
N ARG A 700 30.30 -23.38 -4.17
CA ARG A 700 31.04 -22.11 -3.99
C ARG A 700 32.50 -22.20 -4.42
N GLU A 701 33.18 -23.30 -4.11
CA GLU A 701 34.55 -23.51 -4.58
C GLU A 701 34.59 -23.74 -6.10
N ARG A 702 33.62 -24.46 -6.66
CA ARG A 702 33.45 -24.65 -8.12
C ARG A 702 33.21 -23.32 -8.83
N ASP A 703 32.28 -22.51 -8.35
CA ASP A 703 31.99 -21.19 -8.92
C ASP A 703 33.18 -20.25 -8.78
N ARG A 704 33.92 -20.33 -7.66
CA ARG A 704 35.17 -19.59 -7.45
C ARG A 704 36.25 -20.00 -8.46
N LEU A 705 36.47 -21.30 -8.67
CA LEU A 705 37.46 -21.81 -9.63
C LEU A 705 37.09 -21.44 -11.07
N LEU A 706 35.80 -21.49 -11.43
CA LEU A 706 35.31 -21.05 -12.74
C LEU A 706 35.49 -19.53 -12.92
N ALA A 707 35.15 -18.73 -11.91
CA ALA A 707 35.34 -17.29 -11.93
C ALA A 707 36.82 -16.88 -12.02
N MET A 708 37.73 -17.62 -11.36
CA MET A 708 39.18 -17.40 -11.48
C MET A 708 39.69 -17.64 -12.91
N GLN A 709 39.04 -18.49 -13.69
CA GLN A 709 39.31 -18.70 -15.12
C GLN A 709 38.52 -17.73 -16.03
N GLY A 710 37.84 -16.74 -15.45
CA GLY A 710 37.03 -15.76 -16.17
C GLY A 710 35.71 -16.31 -16.70
N VAL A 711 35.28 -17.50 -16.25
CA VAL A 711 34.01 -18.11 -16.65
C VAL A 711 32.88 -17.57 -15.78
N ARG A 712 31.86 -16.98 -16.42
CA ARG A 712 30.59 -16.65 -15.77
C ARG A 712 29.68 -17.87 -15.77
N VAL A 713 29.00 -18.11 -14.67
CA VAL A 713 28.02 -19.19 -14.54
C VAL A 713 26.63 -18.58 -14.41
N LEU A 714 25.72 -18.97 -15.29
CA LEU A 714 24.28 -18.77 -15.12
C LEU A 714 23.67 -20.10 -14.70
N ARG A 715 22.78 -20.06 -13.71
CA ARG A 715 22.19 -21.27 -13.14
C ARG A 715 20.68 -21.08 -13.12
N PHE A 716 19.97 -22.07 -13.63
CA PHE A 716 18.51 -22.06 -13.71
C PHE A 716 17.95 -23.34 -13.13
N TRP A 717 16.82 -23.24 -12.44
CA TRP A 717 16.08 -24.42 -12.02
C TRP A 717 15.36 -25.06 -13.19
N ASN A 718 15.25 -26.38 -13.17
CA ASN A 718 14.54 -27.12 -14.22
C ASN A 718 13.10 -26.62 -14.44
N HIS A 719 12.39 -26.15 -13.40
CA HIS A 719 11.03 -25.63 -13.55
C HIS A 719 10.99 -24.26 -14.25
N GLU A 720 11.96 -23.37 -13.97
CA GLU A 720 12.10 -22.08 -14.67
C GLU A 720 12.35 -22.31 -16.16
N VAL A 721 13.21 -23.27 -16.49
CA VAL A 721 13.47 -23.68 -17.87
C VAL A 721 12.21 -24.18 -18.57
N LEU A 722 11.39 -24.99 -17.89
CA LEU A 722 10.22 -25.65 -18.49
C LEU A 722 8.98 -24.74 -18.54
N GLN A 723 8.82 -23.79 -17.62
CA GLN A 723 7.64 -22.92 -17.52
C GLN A 723 7.89 -21.50 -18.02
N GLU A 724 9.12 -21.00 -17.92
CA GLU A 724 9.53 -19.64 -18.23
C GLU A 724 10.69 -19.63 -19.26
N THR A 725 10.63 -20.54 -20.23
CA THR A 725 11.71 -20.78 -21.21
C THR A 725 12.16 -19.50 -21.91
N GLU A 726 11.25 -18.57 -22.24
CA GLU A 726 11.60 -17.31 -22.91
C GLU A 726 12.47 -16.39 -22.04
N ALA A 727 12.17 -16.28 -20.73
CA ALA A 727 12.94 -15.45 -19.80
C ALA A 727 14.34 -16.03 -19.53
N VAL A 728 14.44 -17.36 -19.41
CA VAL A 728 15.73 -18.07 -19.30
C VAL A 728 16.58 -17.82 -20.55
N MET A 729 16.00 -17.96 -21.73
CA MET A 729 16.70 -17.73 -23.00
C MET A 729 17.12 -16.27 -23.19
N GLU A 730 16.31 -15.31 -22.76
CA GLU A 730 16.69 -13.90 -22.77
C GLU A 730 17.90 -13.64 -21.86
N THR A 731 17.94 -14.28 -20.69
CA THR A 731 19.07 -14.14 -19.75
C THR A 731 20.36 -14.71 -20.35
N VAL A 732 20.30 -15.91 -20.95
CA VAL A 732 21.46 -16.50 -21.65
C VAL A 732 21.87 -15.64 -22.85
N TRP A 733 20.90 -15.11 -23.61
CA TRP A 733 21.14 -14.24 -24.76
C TRP A 733 21.85 -12.94 -24.37
N ARG A 734 21.40 -12.27 -23.30
CA ARG A 734 22.05 -11.06 -22.76
C ARG A 734 23.47 -11.34 -22.32
N ALA A 735 23.73 -12.50 -21.71
CA ALA A 735 25.05 -12.86 -21.22
C ALA A 735 26.07 -13.11 -22.33
N VAL A 736 25.63 -13.46 -23.54
CA VAL A 736 26.47 -13.59 -24.75
C VAL A 736 26.50 -12.34 -25.62
N GLN A 737 25.99 -11.19 -25.15
CA GLN A 737 26.18 -9.91 -25.86
C GLN A 737 27.52 -9.25 -25.49
N PRO A 738 28.20 -8.57 -26.45
CA PRO A 738 29.47 -7.91 -26.20
C PRO A 738 29.33 -6.73 -25.22
N ARG A 739 30.15 -6.72 -24.16
CA ARG A 739 30.17 -5.66 -23.15
C ARG A 739 30.90 -4.41 -23.67
N LYS A 740 30.26 -3.24 -23.65
CA LYS A 740 30.94 -1.93 -23.69
C LYS A 740 31.23 -1.48 -22.26
N VAL A 741 32.51 -1.31 -21.93
CA VAL A 741 32.97 -0.82 -20.61
C VAL A 741 32.76 0.70 -20.54
N ARG A 742 32.19 1.20 -19.43
CA ARG A 742 32.22 2.62 -19.04
C ARG A 742 32.77 2.76 -17.60
N PRO A 743 33.47 3.87 -17.28
CA PRO A 743 34.08 4.08 -15.98
C PRO A 743 33.07 4.61 -14.94
N SER A 744 33.38 4.38 -13.67
CA SER A 744 32.54 4.66 -12.50
C SER A 744 32.32 6.18 -12.23
N PRO A 745 31.15 6.61 -11.72
CA PRO A 745 30.90 8.00 -11.34
C PRO A 745 31.41 8.34 -9.92
N PRO A 746 31.66 9.64 -9.62
CA PRO A 746 32.07 10.10 -8.30
C PRO A 746 30.88 10.26 -7.33
N ALA A 747 31.20 10.37 -6.03
CA ALA A 747 30.25 10.39 -4.91
C ALA A 747 29.28 11.59 -4.88
N PRO A 748 28.10 11.48 -4.25
CA PRO A 748 27.06 12.51 -4.28
C PRO A 748 27.33 13.66 -3.28
N LEU A 749 27.00 14.89 -3.71
CA LEU A 749 26.85 16.08 -2.85
C LEU A 749 25.37 16.34 -2.53
N PRO A 750 25.05 17.08 -1.44
CA PRO A 750 23.72 17.12 -0.85
C PRO A 750 22.73 17.99 -1.63
N LEU A 751 21.47 17.54 -1.68
CA LEU A 751 20.34 18.29 -2.23
C LEU A 751 19.74 19.20 -1.15
N ALA A 752 19.71 20.49 -1.45
CA ALA A 752 18.93 21.50 -0.75
C ALA A 752 17.59 21.72 -1.46
N ASP A 753 16.57 22.03 -0.66
CA ASP A 753 15.22 22.41 -1.05
C ASP A 753 15.18 23.73 -1.83
N ALA A 754 14.28 23.82 -2.81
CA ALA A 754 13.70 25.07 -3.28
C ALA A 754 12.31 24.80 -3.90
N ALA A 755 11.26 25.25 -3.23
CA ALA A 755 9.97 25.51 -3.86
C ALA A 755 9.39 26.79 -3.24
N GLY A 756 9.76 27.93 -3.84
CA GLY A 756 9.05 29.20 -3.72
C GLY A 756 7.92 29.29 -4.75
N GLU A 757 7.04 30.26 -4.53
CA GLU A 757 5.83 30.61 -5.27
C GLU A 757 5.93 30.53 -6.80
N GLY A 758 4.83 30.09 -7.44
CA GLY A 758 4.63 30.18 -8.88
C GLY A 758 5.21 29.04 -9.72
N SER A 759 5.13 27.78 -9.26
CA SER A 759 5.55 26.65 -10.09
C SER A 759 4.62 26.51 -11.30
N VAL A 760 5.08 26.96 -12.47
CA VAL A 760 4.39 26.74 -13.75
C VAL A 760 4.24 25.23 -13.96
N LEU A 761 3.00 24.72 -13.95
CA LEU A 761 2.72 23.32 -14.24
C LEU A 761 2.95 23.06 -15.74
N PRO A 762 3.92 22.21 -16.13
CA PRO A 762 4.21 21.96 -17.54
C PRO A 762 3.00 21.28 -18.21
N GLY A 763 2.42 21.92 -19.23
CA GLY A 763 1.24 21.38 -19.93
C GLY A 763 -0.05 21.38 -19.09
N GLY A 764 -0.09 22.11 -17.97
CA GLY A 764 -1.27 22.21 -17.11
C GLY A 764 -1.40 21.11 -16.04
N GLU A 765 -0.44 20.18 -15.96
CA GLU A 765 -0.40 19.11 -14.97
C GLU A 765 1.00 18.92 -14.38
N ALA A 766 1.09 18.28 -13.22
CA ALA A 766 2.38 17.98 -12.58
C ALA A 766 3.06 16.79 -13.28
N LEU A 767 4.40 16.78 -13.30
CA LEU A 767 5.16 15.63 -13.80
C LEU A 767 4.87 14.38 -12.95
N ALA A 768 4.69 13.23 -13.62
CA ALA A 768 4.53 11.94 -12.94
C ALA A 768 5.78 11.56 -12.13
N SER A 769 5.59 10.65 -11.16
CA SER A 769 6.69 10.13 -10.34
C SER A 769 7.81 9.51 -11.18
N MET A 770 9.05 9.61 -10.71
CA MET A 770 10.21 9.05 -11.40
C MET A 770 10.10 7.52 -11.52
N ILE A 771 10.30 7.01 -12.73
CA ILE A 771 10.36 5.57 -13.03
C ILE A 771 11.81 5.13 -13.27
N ALA A 772 12.09 3.83 -13.09
CA ALA A 772 13.39 3.28 -13.44
C ALA A 772 13.51 3.11 -14.97
N ILE A 773 14.75 3.08 -15.49
CA ILE A 773 14.98 2.86 -16.93
C ILE A 773 14.41 1.50 -17.41
N ASP A 774 14.34 0.51 -16.52
CA ASP A 774 13.75 -0.79 -16.81
C ASP A 774 12.24 -0.70 -17.08
N ASP A 775 11.55 0.26 -16.47
CA ASP A 775 10.12 0.49 -16.72
C ASP A 775 9.89 1.13 -18.08
N PHE A 776 10.76 2.07 -18.50
CA PHE A 776 10.72 2.62 -19.85
C PHE A 776 11.10 1.55 -20.90
N ALA A 777 12.08 0.70 -20.60
CA ALA A 777 12.52 -0.37 -21.50
C ALA A 777 11.43 -1.43 -21.78
N LYS A 778 10.47 -1.59 -20.86
CA LYS A 778 9.28 -2.43 -21.05
C LYS A 778 8.32 -1.87 -22.10
N VAL A 779 8.35 -0.58 -22.42
CA VAL A 779 7.48 0.02 -23.44
C VAL A 779 8.18 -0.02 -24.80
N ASP A 780 7.56 -0.63 -25.80
CA ASP A 780 8.10 -0.67 -27.16
C ASP A 780 7.50 0.45 -28.02
N LEU A 781 8.20 1.59 -28.05
CA LEU A 781 7.85 2.74 -28.88
C LEU A 781 8.47 2.61 -30.27
N ARG A 782 7.63 2.68 -31.31
CA ARG A 782 8.02 2.52 -32.72
C ARG A 782 7.57 3.69 -33.56
N ILE A 783 8.38 4.05 -34.55
CA ILE A 783 7.96 4.91 -35.65
C ILE A 783 6.98 4.14 -36.52
N ALA A 784 5.78 4.68 -36.72
CA ALA A 784 4.74 4.12 -37.56
C ALA A 784 4.47 5.06 -38.73
N LYS A 785 4.33 4.51 -39.95
CA LYS A 785 3.81 5.25 -41.09
C LYS A 785 2.31 5.04 -41.21
N ILE A 786 1.55 6.12 -41.31
CA ILE A 786 0.11 6.08 -41.52
C ILE A 786 -0.12 5.76 -43.00
N VAL A 787 -0.54 4.52 -43.31
CA VAL A 787 -0.78 4.09 -44.70
C VAL A 787 -2.22 4.35 -45.14
N ASN A 788 -3.16 4.39 -44.20
CA ASN A 788 -4.54 4.80 -44.44
C ASN A 788 -5.12 5.40 -43.16
N ALA A 789 -6.05 6.35 -43.31
CA ALA A 789 -6.82 6.93 -42.22
C ALA A 789 -8.28 7.08 -42.66
N GLU A 790 -9.22 6.70 -41.80
CA GLU A 790 -10.65 6.72 -42.11
C GLU A 790 -11.47 7.23 -40.91
N HIS A 791 -12.62 7.84 -41.20
CA HIS A 791 -13.61 8.11 -40.17
C HIS A 791 -14.23 6.81 -39.66
N VAL A 792 -14.48 6.74 -38.35
CA VAL A 792 -15.20 5.63 -37.73
C VAL A 792 -16.69 5.95 -37.73
N GLU A 793 -17.48 5.17 -38.47
CA GLU A 793 -18.93 5.30 -38.50
C GLU A 793 -19.54 5.09 -37.09
N GLY A 794 -20.36 6.03 -36.63
CA GLY A 794 -20.92 6.01 -35.27
C GLY A 794 -19.99 6.50 -34.16
N SER A 795 -18.89 7.19 -34.48
CA SER A 795 -18.04 7.87 -33.50
C SER A 795 -17.68 9.29 -33.91
N ASP A 796 -17.93 10.26 -33.03
CA ASP A 796 -17.57 11.67 -33.24
C ASP A 796 -16.14 12.01 -32.83
N LYS A 797 -15.45 11.07 -32.17
CA LYS A 797 -14.12 11.31 -31.57
C LYS A 797 -12.98 10.51 -32.21
N LEU A 798 -13.28 9.41 -32.90
CA LEU A 798 -12.26 8.44 -33.34
C LEU A 798 -11.98 8.51 -34.85
N LEU A 799 -10.69 8.40 -35.18
CA LEU A 799 -10.22 7.98 -36.50
C LEU A 799 -9.68 6.55 -36.43
N ARG A 800 -9.86 5.79 -37.51
CA ARG A 800 -9.23 4.49 -37.71
C ARG A 800 -7.96 4.69 -38.53
N LEU A 801 -6.82 4.35 -37.96
CA LEU A 801 -5.52 4.43 -38.60
C LEU A 801 -5.04 3.02 -38.94
N THR A 802 -4.62 2.85 -40.20
CA THR A 802 -3.87 1.68 -40.63
C THR A 802 -2.39 2.07 -40.64
N LEU A 803 -1.60 1.41 -39.80
CA LEU A 803 -0.23 1.79 -39.50
C LEU A 803 0.75 0.72 -39.96
N ASP A 804 1.76 1.11 -40.72
CA ASP A 804 2.94 0.29 -40.99
C ASP A 804 3.98 0.55 -39.92
N VAL A 805 4.34 -0.49 -39.16
CA VAL A 805 5.36 -0.47 -38.11
C VAL A 805 6.59 -1.30 -38.48
N GLY A 806 6.80 -1.58 -39.78
CA GLY A 806 7.99 -2.29 -40.26
C GLY A 806 7.99 -3.80 -40.02
N GLU A 807 6.85 -4.39 -39.68
CA GLU A 807 6.71 -5.83 -39.39
C GLU A 807 6.25 -6.66 -40.61
N GLY A 808 6.20 -6.05 -41.80
CA GLY A 808 5.68 -6.69 -43.03
C GLY A 808 4.14 -6.86 -43.06
N LYS A 809 3.45 -6.42 -42.01
CA LYS A 809 1.99 -6.29 -41.94
C LYS A 809 1.60 -4.93 -41.34
N THR A 810 0.43 -4.44 -41.71
CA THR A 810 -0.13 -3.22 -41.13
C THR A 810 -0.96 -3.56 -39.89
N ARG A 811 -0.94 -2.67 -38.91
CA ARG A 811 -1.74 -2.77 -37.68
C ARG A 811 -2.89 -1.77 -37.70
N ASN A 812 -4.01 -2.16 -37.10
CA ASN A 812 -5.17 -1.29 -36.97
C ASN A 812 -5.20 -0.60 -35.60
N VAL A 813 -5.26 0.73 -35.58
CA VAL A 813 -5.31 1.53 -34.34
C VAL A 813 -6.43 2.55 -34.42
N PHE A 814 -7.27 2.63 -33.40
CA PHE A 814 -8.25 3.71 -33.31
C PHE A 814 -7.75 4.80 -32.37
N SER A 815 -7.79 6.05 -32.82
CA SER A 815 -7.21 7.19 -32.12
C SER A 815 -8.21 8.33 -31.96
N GLY A 816 -8.20 8.98 -30.78
CA GLY A 816 -9.10 10.06 -30.37
C GLY A 816 -8.81 11.42 -31.00
N ILE A 817 -8.25 11.46 -32.21
CA ILE A 817 -7.68 12.68 -32.82
C ILE A 817 -8.60 13.32 -33.87
N LYS A 818 -9.84 12.85 -34.01
CA LYS A 818 -10.78 13.30 -35.06
C LYS A 818 -11.11 14.79 -35.00
N SER A 819 -11.10 15.40 -33.81
CA SER A 819 -11.37 16.83 -33.63
C SER A 819 -10.25 17.73 -34.16
N ALA A 820 -9.03 17.19 -34.31
CA ALA A 820 -7.84 17.96 -34.69
C ALA A 820 -7.33 17.67 -36.11
N TYR A 821 -7.67 16.51 -36.69
CA TYR A 821 -7.12 16.08 -37.98
C TYR A 821 -8.19 15.50 -38.90
N LYS A 822 -8.08 15.81 -40.19
CA LYS A 822 -8.82 15.12 -41.25
C LYS A 822 -8.04 13.89 -41.71
N PRO A 823 -8.71 12.79 -42.09
CA PRO A 823 -8.02 11.56 -42.49
C PRO A 823 -7.00 11.77 -43.63
N GLU A 824 -7.37 12.55 -44.64
CA GLU A 824 -6.52 12.85 -45.81
C GLU A 824 -5.20 13.56 -45.46
N ASP A 825 -5.17 14.33 -44.37
CA ASP A 825 -3.98 15.06 -43.93
C ASP A 825 -2.97 14.17 -43.18
N LEU A 826 -3.37 12.95 -42.82
CA LEU A 826 -2.57 12.00 -42.06
C LEU A 826 -1.90 10.94 -42.93
N VAL A 827 -2.47 10.62 -44.09
CA VAL A 827 -1.95 9.56 -44.96
C VAL A 827 -0.55 9.93 -45.47
N GLY A 828 0.40 8.99 -45.28
CA GLY A 828 1.80 9.15 -45.65
C GLY A 828 2.69 9.77 -44.56
N LYS A 829 2.10 10.32 -43.49
CA LYS A 829 2.85 10.85 -42.35
C LYS A 829 3.41 9.77 -41.44
N PHE A 830 4.40 10.16 -40.65
CA PHE A 830 5.00 9.31 -39.63
C PHE A 830 4.59 9.77 -38.23
N THR A 831 4.40 8.83 -37.32
CA THR A 831 4.06 9.10 -35.92
C THR A 831 4.68 8.08 -34.97
N VAL A 832 4.54 8.28 -33.67
CA VAL A 832 4.99 7.36 -32.63
C VAL A 832 3.84 6.47 -32.18
N MET A 833 4.09 5.17 -32.13
CA MET A 833 3.15 4.15 -31.66
C MET A 833 3.75 3.29 -30.55
N ILE A 834 2.97 2.96 -29.53
CA ILE A 834 3.29 1.87 -28.60
C ILE A 834 2.89 0.54 -29.25
N ALA A 835 3.89 -0.28 -29.58
CA ALA A 835 3.75 -1.49 -30.38
C ALA A 835 3.54 -2.77 -29.56
N ASN A 836 3.83 -2.77 -28.26
CA ASN A 836 3.72 -3.95 -27.39
C ASN A 836 2.56 -3.88 -26.37
N LEU A 837 1.54 -3.07 -26.65
CA LEU A 837 0.27 -3.14 -25.92
C LEU A 837 -0.54 -4.35 -26.40
N ALA A 838 -1.15 -5.06 -25.46
CA ALA A 838 -2.08 -6.13 -25.77
C ALA A 838 -3.25 -5.60 -26.63
N PRO A 839 -3.63 -6.28 -27.73
CA PRO A 839 -4.72 -5.82 -28.57
C PRO A 839 -6.04 -5.68 -27.81
N ARG A 840 -6.71 -4.54 -27.96
CA ARG A 840 -7.98 -4.24 -27.28
C ARG A 840 -9.14 -4.36 -28.26
N LYS A 841 -10.10 -5.24 -27.97
CA LYS A 841 -11.35 -5.35 -28.73
C LYS A 841 -12.24 -4.14 -28.43
N MET A 842 -12.65 -3.42 -29.45
CA MET A 842 -13.56 -2.27 -29.37
C MET A 842 -14.78 -2.50 -30.25
N LYS A 843 -15.81 -1.66 -30.08
CA LYS A 843 -17.08 -1.73 -30.83
C LYS A 843 -16.88 -1.75 -32.35
N PHE A 844 -15.81 -1.11 -32.84
CA PHE A 844 -15.54 -0.88 -34.26
C PHE A 844 -14.43 -1.78 -34.83
N GLY A 845 -13.85 -2.68 -34.03
CA GLY A 845 -12.74 -3.56 -34.41
C GLY A 845 -11.71 -3.73 -33.30
N ILE A 846 -10.59 -4.38 -33.61
CA ILE A 846 -9.47 -4.57 -32.67
C ILE A 846 -8.46 -3.43 -32.85
N SER A 847 -8.05 -2.79 -31.75
CA SER A 847 -6.92 -1.84 -31.72
C SER A 847 -5.66 -2.57 -31.29
N GLU A 848 -4.65 -2.58 -32.15
CA GLU A 848 -3.42 -3.36 -32.02
C GLU A 848 -2.23 -2.50 -31.54
N GLY A 849 -2.55 -1.41 -30.85
CA GLY A 849 -1.64 -0.50 -30.15
C GLY A 849 -2.25 0.90 -30.00
N MET A 850 -1.39 1.89 -29.72
CA MET A 850 -1.78 3.27 -29.42
C MET A 850 -0.79 4.25 -30.01
N VAL A 851 -1.26 5.31 -30.68
CA VAL A 851 -0.43 6.43 -31.16
C VAL A 851 -0.30 7.51 -30.08
N LEU A 852 0.82 8.24 -30.08
CA LEU A 852 1.07 9.30 -29.09
C LEU A 852 0.74 10.69 -29.63
N ALA A 853 -0.02 11.46 -28.84
CA ALA A 853 -0.33 12.86 -29.08
C ALA A 853 -0.19 13.66 -27.79
N ALA A 854 0.16 14.94 -27.91
CA ALA A 854 0.25 15.88 -26.80
C ALA A 854 -0.99 16.79 -26.75
N SER A 855 -1.45 17.11 -25.55
CA SER A 855 -2.51 18.08 -25.27
C SER A 855 -2.24 18.77 -23.93
N HIS A 856 -2.89 19.89 -23.69
CA HIS A 856 -2.86 20.57 -22.39
C HIS A 856 -3.94 19.99 -21.46
N ALA A 857 -3.67 19.87 -20.17
CA ALA A 857 -4.62 19.30 -19.20
C ALA A 857 -5.92 20.13 -19.07
N ASP A 858 -5.81 21.45 -19.29
CA ASP A 858 -6.95 22.36 -19.41
C ASP A 858 -7.34 22.58 -20.88
N GLU A 859 -8.13 21.65 -21.43
CA GLU A 859 -8.63 21.70 -22.81
C GLU A 859 -9.59 22.89 -23.08
N LYS A 860 -10.17 23.51 -22.03
CA LYS A 860 -11.10 24.64 -22.20
C LYS A 860 -10.35 25.93 -22.50
N ASN A 861 -9.25 26.15 -21.79
CA ASN A 861 -8.44 27.36 -21.96
C ASN A 861 -7.35 27.18 -23.03
N ASN A 862 -6.87 25.95 -23.25
CA ASN A 862 -5.84 25.63 -24.24
C ASN A 862 -6.26 24.42 -25.10
N PRO A 863 -7.23 24.58 -26.02
CA PRO A 863 -7.69 23.50 -26.87
C PRO A 863 -6.63 23.11 -27.91
N GLY A 864 -6.39 21.81 -28.09
CA GLY A 864 -5.50 21.30 -29.14
C GLY A 864 -5.01 19.87 -28.87
N ILE A 865 -4.95 19.06 -29.92
CA ILE A 865 -4.34 17.72 -29.88
C ILE A 865 -3.27 17.68 -30.97
N TYR A 866 -2.03 17.37 -30.59
CA TYR A 866 -0.87 17.45 -31.47
C TYR A 866 -0.22 16.07 -31.59
N LEU A 867 -0.33 15.45 -32.76
CA LEU A 867 0.33 14.19 -33.05
C LEU A 867 1.86 14.40 -33.11
N LEU A 868 2.63 13.51 -32.48
CA LEU A 868 4.08 13.62 -32.47
C LEU A 868 4.66 13.11 -33.79
N GLU A 869 5.29 14.02 -34.55
CA GLU A 869 5.93 13.73 -35.84
C GLU A 869 7.47 13.65 -35.69
N PRO A 870 8.11 12.58 -36.20
CA PRO A 870 9.57 12.45 -36.18
C PRO A 870 10.25 13.28 -37.28
N HIS A 871 11.54 13.61 -37.08
CA HIS A 871 12.36 14.29 -38.08
C HIS A 871 12.58 13.43 -39.34
N THR A 872 13.00 14.06 -40.44
CA THR A 872 13.23 13.40 -41.73
C THR A 872 14.31 12.31 -41.66
N GLY A 873 14.14 11.25 -42.45
CA GLY A 873 15.08 10.12 -42.53
C GLY A 873 14.73 8.93 -41.64
N VAL A 874 13.67 9.01 -40.83
CA VAL A 874 13.13 7.85 -40.11
C VAL A 874 12.43 6.86 -41.04
N GLN A 875 12.42 5.59 -40.64
CA GLN A 875 11.75 4.49 -41.34
C GLN A 875 10.72 3.80 -40.42
N PRO A 876 9.65 3.21 -40.97
CA PRO A 876 8.69 2.43 -40.18
C PRO A 876 9.40 1.33 -39.38
N GLY A 877 9.03 1.15 -38.12
CA GLY A 877 9.57 0.12 -37.23
C GLY A 877 10.86 0.48 -36.49
N MET A 878 11.45 1.65 -36.76
CA MET A 878 12.56 2.14 -35.95
C MET A 878 12.11 2.30 -34.49
N ARG A 879 12.86 1.69 -33.56
CA ARG A 879 12.59 1.78 -32.11
C ARG A 879 13.05 3.13 -31.58
N ILE A 880 12.19 3.77 -30.81
CA ILE A 880 12.52 4.95 -30.01
C ILE A 880 13.17 4.47 -28.71
N ARG A 881 14.30 5.07 -28.34
CA ARG A 881 15.16 4.65 -27.23
C ARG A 881 15.49 5.79 -26.30
#